data_AF-A0AAU1HMH6-F1
#
_entry.id   AF-A0AAU1HMH6-F1
#
_cell.length_a   1.000
_cell.length_b   1.000
_cell.length_c   1.000
_cell.angle_alpha   90.00
_cell.angle_beta   90.00
_cell.angle_gamma   90.00
#
_symmetry.space_group_name_H-M   'P 1'
#
loop_
_entity.id
_entity.type
_entity.pdbx_description
1 polymer ?
#
loop_
_entity_poly.entity_id
_entity_poly.type
_entity_poly.pdbx_seq_one_letter_code
_entity_poly.pdbx_strand_id
1 'polypeptide(L)'
;MGGTAGISDREFEVLKTDYEMAREDERTFATIQAAVAGIVVALLAALATVLTQTCQLNDRAKNCTEAPILFLASAPAIPFAALALLQLLGLVATVRSYYLRAVEAELRRAAAVPLRELTGAGISSPSYAALIAEASTMRRGRSRYRILSFLILFITLLVFSGLTAFVAVSLGGRTGVVMAVAYGWAFMLLVADVASATVGGRSTFLHLARQLAARQGTGLLGGSPPRGPRRRGLVSYLVLPRPEDWVKWLLVPLAFTIVVLARDLTPQWERLLLMVLLVEYLVYAARYQVNDIRGYAEDATHPEAAARMRLPHPADPAARRLVVVCSALVAALRLITALGIAAAAGVTRSLLAATAVIAVAGVLYEYLRAVEARPGGTQRAAAIGLWALVGTGYALRYAVGAHAAGLLVGDSLVWTGALYAYGLGTMFVLLTWVLEASAYCRAPHPLRWYASPALRAKPHLLLLLRYVRGVTLIPGPPPTGAPAGSCGEVPVLRGRCALGAPWNLAYWATVAAAAPLALRLAGLAPDSAAGTWVLAASAPAAALLPLAGGTTARTLLLAAGTVLPAFGVALSADPKAALFTALPFAVCGGLYTSFRQQSYRDLKHFLPDLAAAARQAAVRAFRVLVGRATWDDLTR
;
A
#
# COMPACT_ATOMS: atom_id res chain seq x y z
N MET A 1 -51.63 -8.77 16.06
CA MET A 1 -51.03 -9.65 17.09
C MET A 1 -49.84 -10.34 16.44
N GLY A 2 -48.63 -9.81 16.64
CA GLY A 2 -47.41 -10.36 16.06
C GLY A 2 -46.88 -11.48 16.95
N GLY A 3 -46.81 -12.70 16.44
CA GLY A 3 -46.21 -13.83 17.14
C GLY A 3 -44.73 -13.57 17.37
N THR A 4 -44.34 -13.37 18.62
CA THR A 4 -42.95 -13.49 19.05
C THR A 4 -42.55 -14.94 18.89
N ALA A 5 -41.73 -15.26 17.89
CA ALA A 5 -41.04 -16.54 17.82
C ALA A 5 -40.23 -16.69 19.12
N GLY A 6 -40.67 -17.59 20.00
CA GLY A 6 -39.93 -17.92 21.22
C GLY A 6 -38.58 -18.50 20.82
N ILE A 7 -37.52 -18.00 21.45
CA ILE A 7 -36.18 -18.59 21.38
C ILE A 7 -36.29 -20.02 21.92
N SER A 8 -35.70 -21.01 21.24
CA SER A 8 -35.75 -22.40 21.71
C SER A 8 -34.98 -22.57 23.02
N ASP A 9 -35.38 -23.52 23.89
CA ASP A 9 -34.70 -23.79 25.17
C ASP A 9 -33.18 -24.04 24.98
N ARG A 10 -32.81 -24.65 23.86
CA ARG A 10 -31.41 -24.88 23.47
C ARG A 10 -30.67 -23.58 23.16
N GLU A 11 -31.29 -22.65 22.44
CA GLU A 11 -30.70 -21.34 22.17
C GLU A 11 -30.61 -20.48 23.43
N PHE A 12 -31.58 -20.61 24.34
CA PHE A 12 -31.55 -19.94 25.64
C PHE A 12 -30.37 -20.40 26.50
N GLU A 13 -30.15 -21.71 26.64
CA GLU A 13 -29.00 -22.25 27.39
C GLU A 13 -27.67 -21.86 26.74
N VAL A 14 -27.56 -21.87 25.40
CA VAL A 14 -26.35 -21.40 24.70
C VAL A 14 -26.07 -19.93 24.99
N LEU A 15 -27.07 -19.05 24.94
CA LEU A 15 -26.92 -17.63 25.25
C LEU A 15 -26.55 -17.40 26.71
N LYS A 16 -27.09 -18.22 27.62
CA LYS A 16 -26.79 -18.15 29.06
C LYS A 16 -25.35 -18.55 29.35
N THR A 17 -24.88 -19.69 28.81
CA THR A 17 -23.49 -20.12 28.95
C THR A 17 -22.52 -19.10 28.36
N ASP A 18 -22.82 -18.56 27.17
CA ASP A 18 -21.97 -17.54 26.54
C ASP A 18 -21.94 -16.24 27.36
N TYR A 19 -23.07 -15.83 27.94
CA TYR A 19 -23.12 -14.69 28.85
C TYR A 19 -22.29 -14.90 30.13
N GLU A 20 -22.36 -16.09 30.73
CA GLU A 20 -21.57 -16.47 31.92
C GLU A 20 -20.07 -16.40 31.62
N MET A 21 -19.64 -17.04 30.52
CA MET A 21 -18.24 -17.01 30.07
C MET A 21 -17.77 -15.59 29.75
N ALA A 22 -18.57 -14.81 29.03
CA ALA A 22 -18.22 -13.45 28.65
C ALA A 22 -18.05 -12.50 29.85
N ARG A 23 -18.77 -12.77 30.95
CA ARG A 23 -18.69 -12.03 32.21
C ARG A 23 -17.49 -12.46 33.07
N GLU A 24 -17.15 -13.75 33.08
CA GLU A 24 -15.94 -14.23 33.75
C GLU A 24 -14.68 -13.60 33.13
N ASP A 25 -14.60 -13.65 31.81
CA ASP A 25 -13.56 -12.96 31.05
C ASP A 25 -13.50 -11.45 31.32
N GLU A 26 -14.64 -10.77 31.55
CA GLU A 26 -14.68 -9.33 31.79
C GLU A 26 -13.88 -8.95 33.06
N ARG A 27 -13.92 -9.80 34.09
CA ARG A 27 -13.15 -9.60 35.33
C ARG A 27 -11.64 -9.69 35.07
N THR A 28 -11.24 -10.71 34.32
CA THR A 28 -9.84 -10.90 33.91
C THR A 28 -9.37 -9.73 33.04
N PHE A 29 -10.23 -9.31 32.10
CA PHE A 29 -9.96 -8.23 31.18
C PHE A 29 -9.78 -6.88 31.90
N ALA A 30 -10.63 -6.57 32.87
CA ALA A 30 -10.51 -5.35 33.67
C ALA A 30 -9.19 -5.30 34.46
N THR A 31 -8.76 -6.43 35.01
CA THR A 31 -7.46 -6.55 35.70
C THR A 31 -6.28 -6.30 34.76
N ILE A 32 -6.32 -6.87 33.55
CA ILE A 32 -5.30 -6.63 32.52
C ILE A 32 -5.26 -5.15 32.13
N GLN A 33 -6.41 -4.53 31.92
CA GLN A 33 -6.49 -3.11 31.55
C GLN A 33 -5.91 -2.21 32.65
N ALA A 34 -6.20 -2.50 33.92
CA ALA A 34 -5.63 -1.78 35.06
C ALA A 34 -4.11 -1.97 35.16
N ALA A 35 -3.61 -3.18 34.96
CA ALA A 35 -2.18 -3.47 34.95
C ALA A 35 -1.44 -2.71 33.84
N VAL A 36 -1.99 -2.71 32.62
CA VAL A 36 -1.41 -1.97 31.49
C VAL A 36 -1.45 -0.46 31.72
N ALA A 37 -2.52 0.08 32.32
CA ALA A 37 -2.56 1.49 32.71
C ALA A 37 -1.46 1.83 33.74
N GLY A 38 -1.21 0.95 34.71
CA GLY A 38 -0.10 1.09 35.66
C GLY A 38 1.27 1.09 34.96
N ILE A 39 1.47 0.20 33.99
CA ILE A 39 2.70 0.15 33.17
C ILE A 39 2.90 1.46 32.39
N VAL A 40 1.84 2.01 31.79
CA VAL A 40 1.91 3.30 31.08
C VAL A 40 2.39 4.41 32.01
N VAL A 41 1.81 4.51 33.22
CA VAL A 41 2.22 5.52 34.20
C VAL A 41 3.69 5.34 34.60
N ALA A 42 4.12 4.10 34.87
CA ALA A 42 5.50 3.80 35.21
C ALA A 42 6.48 4.14 34.08
N LEU A 43 6.11 3.85 32.82
CA LEU A 43 6.94 4.19 31.66
C LEU A 43 7.02 5.69 31.40
N LEU A 44 5.93 6.44 31.62
CA LEU A 44 5.95 7.90 31.54
C LEU A 44 6.83 8.51 32.63
N ALA A 45 6.78 7.97 33.85
CA ALA A 45 7.67 8.37 34.94
C ALA A 45 9.14 8.03 34.62
N ALA A 46 9.41 6.83 34.11
CA ALA A 46 10.75 6.42 33.69
C ALA A 46 11.29 7.31 32.56
N LEU A 47 10.44 7.65 31.58
CA LEU A 47 10.79 8.60 30.53
C LEU A 47 11.16 9.95 31.15
N ALA A 48 10.33 10.50 32.03
CA ALA A 48 10.62 11.76 32.72
C ALA A 48 11.96 11.71 33.49
N THR A 49 12.26 10.60 34.19
CA THR A 49 13.55 10.39 34.86
C THR A 49 14.71 10.45 33.87
N VAL A 50 14.62 9.73 32.73
CA VAL A 50 15.64 9.80 31.66
C VAL A 50 15.84 11.25 31.22
N LEU A 51 14.77 12.01 30.96
CA LEU A 51 14.87 13.42 30.55
C LEU A 51 15.64 14.27 31.57
N THR A 52 15.43 14.04 32.87
CA THR A 52 16.10 14.81 33.92
C THR A 52 17.58 14.45 34.11
N GLN A 53 17.99 13.23 33.76
CA GLN A 53 19.35 12.73 33.97
C GLN A 53 20.25 12.78 32.72
N THR A 54 19.72 13.14 31.55
CA THR A 54 20.51 13.18 30.32
C THR A 54 21.08 14.57 30.04
N CYS A 55 22.38 14.68 29.74
CA CYS A 55 23.04 15.98 29.53
C CYS A 55 22.44 16.75 28.35
N GLN A 56 22.13 16.07 27.25
CA GLN A 56 21.59 16.69 26.03
C GLN A 56 20.19 17.29 26.19
N LEU A 57 19.50 17.02 27.31
CA LEU A 57 18.12 17.43 27.55
C LEU A 57 17.98 18.32 28.80
N ASN A 58 19.03 18.41 29.63
CA ASN A 58 19.03 19.20 30.86
C ASN A 58 20.43 19.76 31.16
N ASP A 59 20.79 20.84 30.48
CA ASP A 59 22.11 21.52 30.58
C ASP A 59 22.46 22.03 32.00
N ARG A 60 21.50 22.02 32.93
CA ARG A 60 21.68 22.50 34.32
C ARG A 60 22.02 21.39 35.32
N ALA A 61 21.96 20.12 34.92
CA ALA A 61 22.25 19.01 35.81
C ALA A 61 23.77 18.82 35.96
N LYS A 62 24.29 18.95 37.20
CA LYS A 62 25.73 18.80 37.48
C LYS A 62 26.25 17.35 37.36
N ASN A 63 25.36 16.35 37.44
CA ASN A 63 25.67 14.92 37.33
C ASN A 63 24.74 14.26 36.30
N CYS A 64 24.97 14.50 35.01
CA CYS A 64 24.18 13.94 33.93
C CYS A 64 24.97 12.89 33.13
N THR A 65 24.27 12.01 32.41
CA THR A 65 24.89 11.00 31.53
C THR A 65 24.64 11.38 30.08
N GLU A 66 25.63 11.20 29.22
CA GLU A 66 25.44 11.36 27.78
C GLU A 66 24.75 10.13 27.19
N ALA A 67 23.76 10.34 26.33
CA ALA A 67 23.08 9.26 25.62
C ALA A 67 23.11 9.48 24.10
N PRO A 68 23.16 8.42 23.28
CA PRO A 68 23.05 8.54 21.83
C PRO A 68 21.75 9.25 21.40
N ILE A 69 21.85 10.19 20.46
CA ILE A 69 20.69 10.98 19.98
C ILE A 69 19.54 10.08 19.48
N LEU A 70 19.87 8.97 18.79
CA LEU A 70 18.86 8.04 18.29
C LEU A 70 18.11 7.32 19.43
N PHE A 71 18.79 7.03 20.54
CA PHE A 71 18.17 6.46 21.73
C PHE A 71 17.17 7.45 22.35
N LEU A 72 17.57 8.72 22.51
CA LEU A 72 16.68 9.76 23.03
C LEU A 72 15.48 10.01 22.12
N ALA A 73 15.69 10.01 20.81
CA ALA A 73 14.62 10.17 19.83
C ALA A 73 13.63 9.00 19.80
N SER A 74 14.08 7.79 20.16
CA SER A 74 13.24 6.58 20.20
C SER A 74 12.64 6.30 21.57
N ALA A 75 13.12 6.92 22.65
CA ALA A 75 12.63 6.70 24.02
C ALA A 75 11.10 6.88 24.18
N PRO A 76 10.43 7.86 23.53
CA PRO A 76 8.96 7.98 23.59
C PRO A 76 8.18 6.83 22.92
N ALA A 77 8.82 6.03 22.06
CA ALA A 77 8.16 4.91 21.38
C ALA A 77 7.69 3.82 22.37
N ILE A 78 8.40 3.63 23.48
CA ILE A 78 8.07 2.61 24.50
C ILE A 78 6.76 2.94 25.22
N PRO A 79 6.60 4.12 25.87
CA PRO A 79 5.31 4.49 26.46
C PRO A 79 4.22 4.64 25.39
N PHE A 80 4.55 5.06 24.16
CA PHE A 80 3.59 5.08 23.06
C PHE A 80 3.04 3.69 22.73
N ALA A 81 3.89 2.66 22.65
CA ALA A 81 3.45 1.30 22.40
C ALA A 81 2.51 0.78 23.50
N ALA A 82 2.82 1.09 24.77
CA ALA A 82 1.96 0.76 25.90
C ALA A 82 0.61 1.50 25.84
N LEU A 83 0.60 2.78 25.44
CA LEU A 83 -0.62 3.56 25.22
C LEU A 83 -1.46 3.00 24.07
N ALA A 84 -0.82 2.59 22.96
CA ALA A 84 -1.51 1.95 21.84
C ALA A 84 -2.13 0.61 22.24
N LEU A 85 -1.42 -0.20 23.05
CA LEU A 85 -1.97 -1.43 23.61
C LEU A 85 -3.16 -1.16 24.53
N LEU A 86 -3.04 -0.19 25.44
CA LEU A 86 -4.13 0.22 26.32
C LEU A 86 -5.36 0.68 25.51
N GLN A 87 -5.13 1.38 24.40
CA GLN A 87 -6.19 1.83 23.51
C GLN A 87 -6.85 0.67 22.74
N LEU A 88 -6.07 -0.32 22.28
CA LEU A 88 -6.60 -1.54 21.68
C LEU A 88 -7.48 -2.31 22.68
N LEU A 89 -7.04 -2.41 23.94
CA LEU A 89 -7.85 -3.00 25.01
C LEU A 89 -9.13 -2.18 25.25
N GLY A 90 -9.05 -0.85 25.24
CA GLY A 90 -10.24 0.02 25.36
C GLY A 90 -11.27 -0.19 24.24
N LEU A 91 -10.82 -0.43 23.01
CA LEU A 91 -11.70 -0.78 21.89
C LEU A 91 -12.38 -2.14 22.11
N VAL A 92 -11.62 -3.15 22.53
CA VAL A 92 -12.17 -4.49 22.86
C VAL A 92 -13.18 -4.40 23.99
N ALA A 93 -12.87 -3.65 25.06
CA ALA A 93 -13.79 -3.39 26.17
C ALA A 93 -15.11 -2.77 25.69
N THR A 94 -15.02 -1.81 24.78
CA THR A 94 -16.19 -1.15 24.19
C THR A 94 -17.07 -2.15 23.44
N VAL A 95 -16.47 -2.98 22.58
CA VAL A 95 -17.18 -4.02 21.81
C VAL A 95 -17.82 -5.03 22.76
N ARG A 96 -17.08 -5.53 23.75
CA ARG A 96 -17.58 -6.46 24.78
C ARG A 96 -18.76 -5.89 25.56
N SER A 97 -18.68 -4.62 25.96
CA SER A 97 -19.78 -3.93 26.65
C SER A 97 -21.06 -3.86 25.79
N TYR A 98 -20.96 -3.59 24.49
CA TYR A 98 -22.14 -3.64 23.60
C TYR A 98 -22.63 -5.07 23.37
N TYR A 99 -21.73 -6.05 23.30
CA TYR A 99 -22.06 -7.46 23.16
C TYR A 99 -22.83 -7.99 24.37
N LEU A 100 -22.31 -7.82 25.59
CA LEU A 100 -22.97 -8.23 26.84
C LEU A 100 -24.38 -7.64 26.97
N ARG A 101 -24.54 -6.35 26.61
CA ARG A 101 -25.87 -5.70 26.58
C ARG A 101 -26.81 -6.30 25.55
N ALA A 102 -26.30 -6.73 24.39
CA ALA A 102 -27.11 -7.37 23.36
C ALA A 102 -27.55 -8.78 23.80
N VAL A 103 -26.63 -9.60 24.31
CA VAL A 103 -26.94 -10.94 24.84
C VAL A 103 -27.92 -10.85 26.00
N GLU A 104 -27.71 -9.94 26.94
CA GLU A 104 -28.62 -9.77 28.07
C GLU A 104 -30.01 -9.29 27.63
N ALA A 105 -30.10 -8.46 26.58
CA ALA A 105 -31.38 -8.06 26.01
C ALA A 105 -32.13 -9.24 25.38
N GLU A 106 -31.45 -10.16 24.72
CA GLU A 106 -32.07 -11.37 24.17
C GLU A 106 -32.47 -12.36 25.27
N LEU A 107 -31.62 -12.58 26.28
CA LEU A 107 -31.96 -13.41 27.46
C LEU A 107 -33.21 -12.90 28.18
N ARG A 108 -33.38 -11.58 28.31
CA ARG A 108 -34.59 -10.97 28.90
C ARG A 108 -35.85 -11.21 28.07
N ARG A 109 -35.74 -11.24 26.74
CA ARG A 109 -36.87 -11.53 25.86
C ARG A 109 -37.26 -13.00 25.91
N ALA A 110 -36.29 -13.89 26.13
CA ALA A 110 -36.48 -15.33 26.20
C ALA A 110 -36.95 -15.83 27.58
N ALA A 111 -36.62 -15.13 28.67
CA ALA A 111 -37.01 -15.54 30.02
C ALA A 111 -38.54 -15.50 30.19
N ALA A 112 -39.16 -16.67 30.37
CA ALA A 112 -40.61 -16.85 30.48
C ALA A 112 -41.22 -16.25 31.77
N VAL A 113 -40.42 -15.99 32.80
CA VAL A 113 -40.87 -15.39 34.06
C VAL A 113 -40.38 -13.94 34.13
N PRO A 114 -41.28 -12.96 34.30
CA PRO A 114 -40.86 -11.60 34.60
C PRO A 114 -40.06 -11.61 35.91
N LEU A 115 -38.79 -11.22 35.88
CA LEU A 115 -37.98 -10.96 37.08
C LEU A 115 -38.61 -9.93 38.06
N ARG A 116 -39.75 -9.32 37.68
CA ARG A 116 -40.66 -8.55 38.54
C ARG A 116 -41.12 -9.35 39.78
N GLU A 117 -41.34 -10.66 39.65
CA GLU A 117 -41.79 -11.50 40.77
C GLU A 117 -40.67 -11.78 41.79
N LEU A 118 -39.40 -11.66 41.39
CA LEU A 118 -38.23 -11.94 42.24
C LEU A 118 -37.78 -10.77 43.12
N THR A 119 -38.17 -9.53 42.80
CA THR A 119 -37.63 -8.33 43.48
C THR A 119 -38.65 -7.51 44.27
N GLY A 120 -39.95 -7.81 44.18
CA GLY A 120 -41.02 -7.19 44.97
C GLY A 120 -41.22 -5.67 44.81
N ALA A 121 -40.30 -4.96 44.15
CA ALA A 121 -40.19 -3.50 44.18
C ALA A 121 -40.64 -2.80 42.89
N GLY A 122 -41.29 -3.49 41.95
CA GLY A 122 -41.77 -2.88 40.69
C GLY A 122 -40.66 -2.38 39.74
N ILE A 123 -39.39 -2.63 40.08
CA ILE A 123 -38.23 -2.27 39.27
C ILE A 123 -37.94 -3.44 38.31
N SER A 124 -37.94 -3.17 36.99
CA SER A 124 -37.43 -4.14 36.00
C SER A 124 -36.00 -4.52 36.36
N SER A 125 -35.70 -5.82 36.56
CA SER A 125 -34.37 -6.28 36.99
C SER A 125 -33.27 -5.56 36.20
N PRO A 126 -32.49 -4.71 36.88
CA PRO A 126 -31.62 -3.80 36.17
C PRO A 126 -30.42 -4.59 35.67
N SER A 127 -30.10 -4.40 34.39
CA SER A 127 -29.00 -5.12 33.76
C SER A 127 -27.72 -4.67 34.44
N TYR A 128 -26.94 -5.59 35.00
CA TYR A 128 -25.68 -5.23 35.64
C TYR A 128 -24.77 -4.49 34.64
N ALA A 129 -24.71 -4.98 33.39
CA ALA A 129 -23.96 -4.34 32.32
C ALA A 129 -24.54 -2.98 31.90
N ALA A 130 -25.87 -2.82 31.87
CA ALA A 130 -26.52 -1.56 31.55
C ALA A 130 -26.42 -0.54 32.69
N LEU A 131 -26.50 -0.97 33.94
CA LEU A 131 -26.31 -0.13 35.13
C LEU A 131 -24.88 0.40 35.19
N ILE A 132 -23.90 -0.47 34.97
CA ILE A 132 -22.49 -0.05 34.88
C ILE A 132 -22.31 0.89 33.70
N ALA A 133 -22.89 0.62 32.54
CA ALA A 133 -22.80 1.51 31.39
C ALA A 133 -23.44 2.88 31.66
N GLU A 134 -24.58 2.95 32.35
CA GLU A 134 -25.18 4.22 32.77
C GLU A 134 -24.37 4.93 33.88
N ALA A 135 -23.54 4.22 34.62
CA ALA A 135 -22.60 4.84 35.57
C ALA A 135 -21.35 5.38 34.86
N SER A 136 -20.76 4.62 33.92
CA SER A 136 -19.39 4.82 33.44
C SER A 136 -19.25 5.24 31.97
N THR A 137 -20.31 5.24 31.16
CA THR A 137 -20.16 5.59 29.73
C THR A 137 -19.86 7.07 29.49
N MET A 138 -18.95 7.33 28.55
CA MET A 138 -18.51 8.69 28.17
C MET A 138 -19.62 9.55 27.55
N ARG A 139 -20.66 8.95 26.97
CA ARG A 139 -21.73 9.65 26.22
C ARG A 139 -22.98 9.96 27.05
N ARG A 140 -23.38 9.07 27.97
CA ARG A 140 -24.62 9.19 28.75
C ARG A 140 -24.45 8.99 30.25
N GLY A 141 -23.27 8.54 30.69
CA GLY A 141 -23.02 8.25 32.09
C GLY A 141 -23.03 9.47 33.00
N ARG A 142 -23.00 9.22 34.31
CA ARG A 142 -22.96 10.28 35.34
C ARG A 142 -21.78 11.23 35.10
N SER A 143 -22.05 12.53 35.18
CA SER A 143 -21.09 13.60 34.87
C SER A 143 -19.78 13.47 35.66
N ARG A 144 -19.82 13.07 36.94
CA ARG A 144 -18.64 12.89 37.78
C ARG A 144 -17.67 11.84 37.24
N TYR A 145 -18.16 10.64 36.87
CA TYR A 145 -17.31 9.59 36.32
C TYR A 145 -16.80 9.94 34.93
N ARG A 146 -17.61 10.62 34.11
CA ARG A 146 -17.17 11.15 32.81
C ARG A 146 -16.02 12.13 32.97
N ILE A 147 -16.16 13.10 33.87
CA ILE A 147 -15.10 14.09 34.16
C ILE A 147 -13.83 13.37 34.60
N LEU A 148 -13.93 12.37 35.50
CA LEU A 148 -12.77 11.61 35.97
C LEU A 148 -12.08 10.83 34.83
N SER A 149 -12.85 10.14 33.98
CA SER A 149 -12.30 9.42 32.82
C SER A 149 -11.67 10.36 31.80
N PHE A 150 -12.31 11.50 31.50
CA PHE A 150 -11.73 12.53 30.64
C PHE A 150 -10.46 13.12 31.24
N LEU A 151 -10.44 13.36 32.55
CA LEU A 151 -9.28 13.91 33.26
C LEU A 151 -8.10 12.94 33.19
N ILE A 152 -8.31 11.65 33.49
CA ILE A 152 -7.26 10.63 33.41
C ILE A 152 -6.69 10.53 31.98
N LEU A 153 -7.58 10.44 30.98
CA LEU A 153 -7.17 10.39 29.58
C LEU A 153 -6.40 11.67 29.18
N PHE A 154 -6.93 12.83 29.54
CA PHE A 154 -6.35 14.13 29.21
C PHE A 154 -4.97 14.29 29.85
N ILE A 155 -4.82 13.99 31.14
CA ILE A 155 -3.53 14.07 31.84
C ILE A 155 -2.52 13.11 31.19
N THR A 156 -2.90 11.86 30.94
CA THR A 156 -1.99 10.88 30.34
C THR A 156 -1.52 11.33 28.95
N LEU A 157 -2.44 11.81 28.10
CA LEU A 157 -2.11 12.33 26.79
C LEU A 157 -1.26 13.61 26.88
N LEU A 158 -1.63 14.53 27.77
CA LEU A 158 -0.90 15.78 27.98
C LEU A 158 0.54 15.52 28.44
N VAL A 159 0.74 14.62 29.41
CA VAL A 159 2.06 14.24 29.91
C VAL A 159 2.87 13.57 28.80
N PHE A 160 2.31 12.59 28.09
CA PHE A 160 3.00 11.94 26.98
C PHE A 160 3.38 12.93 25.87
N SER A 161 2.43 13.74 25.40
CA SER A 161 2.65 14.74 24.36
C SER A 161 3.64 15.81 24.80
N GLY A 162 3.55 16.28 26.04
CA GLY A 162 4.45 17.27 26.62
C GLY A 162 5.89 16.75 26.70
N LEU A 163 6.09 15.54 27.24
CA LEU A 163 7.41 14.91 27.31
C LEU A 163 7.99 14.65 25.92
N THR A 164 7.18 14.16 24.98
CA THR A 164 7.62 13.88 23.60
C THR A 164 7.98 15.16 22.85
N ALA A 165 7.15 16.21 22.99
CA ALA A 165 7.42 17.51 22.39
C ALA A 165 8.66 18.17 23.00
N PHE A 166 8.85 18.04 24.31
CA PHE A 166 10.06 18.51 24.99
C PHE A 166 11.31 17.85 24.41
N VAL A 167 11.34 16.52 24.27
CA VAL A 167 12.47 15.82 23.62
C VAL A 167 12.69 16.32 22.20
N ALA A 168 11.62 16.43 21.40
CA ALA A 168 11.73 16.84 20.01
C ALA A 168 12.30 18.26 19.86
N VAL A 169 11.89 19.20 20.73
CA VAL A 169 12.40 20.58 20.75
C VAL A 169 13.85 20.61 21.25
N SER A 170 14.17 19.90 22.33
CA SER A 170 15.51 19.91 22.94
C SER A 170 16.57 19.26 22.04
N LEU A 171 16.23 18.20 21.29
CA LEU A 171 17.16 17.62 20.32
C LEU A 171 17.38 18.51 19.09
N GLY A 172 16.42 19.38 18.78
CA GLY A 172 16.50 20.34 17.68
C GLY A 172 16.72 19.72 16.28
N GLY A 173 16.94 20.61 15.32
CA GLY A 173 17.35 20.25 13.95
C GLY A 173 16.47 19.22 13.25
N ARG A 174 17.10 18.31 12.51
CA ARG A 174 16.42 17.29 11.69
C ARG A 174 15.72 16.22 12.54
N THR A 175 16.32 15.83 13.67
CA THR A 175 15.78 14.79 14.55
C THR A 175 14.48 15.24 15.19
N GLY A 176 14.40 16.50 15.66
CA GLY A 176 13.18 17.06 16.21
C GLY A 176 12.02 17.09 15.21
N VAL A 177 12.29 17.44 13.94
CA VAL A 177 11.27 17.43 12.87
C VAL A 177 10.78 16.02 12.57
N VAL A 178 11.69 15.04 12.47
CA VAL A 178 11.33 13.63 12.24
C VAL A 178 10.46 13.10 13.39
N MET A 179 10.82 13.42 14.63
CA MET A 179 10.01 13.07 15.80
C MET A 179 8.63 13.71 15.76
N ALA A 180 8.55 15.02 15.45
CA ALA A 180 7.29 15.74 15.37
C ALA A 180 6.35 15.14 14.32
N VAL A 181 6.87 14.77 13.14
CA VAL A 181 6.08 14.12 12.09
C VAL A 181 5.66 12.71 12.51
N ALA A 182 6.59 11.88 12.96
CA ALA A 182 6.32 10.47 13.29
C ALA A 182 5.38 10.32 14.49
N TYR A 183 5.72 10.94 15.63
CA TYR A 183 4.90 10.87 16.84
C TYR A 183 3.66 11.74 16.73
N GLY A 184 3.70 12.86 16.00
CA GLY A 184 2.50 13.67 15.74
C GLY A 184 1.46 12.89 14.94
N TRP A 185 1.88 12.21 13.86
CA TRP A 185 0.98 11.32 13.11
C TRP A 185 0.43 10.18 13.98
N ALA A 186 1.31 9.51 14.72
CA ALA A 186 0.91 8.39 15.58
C ALA A 186 -0.05 8.83 16.70
N PHE A 187 0.16 10.01 17.28
CA PHE A 187 -0.74 10.65 18.24
C PHE A 187 -2.11 10.96 17.63
N MET A 188 -2.15 11.51 16.41
CA MET A 188 -3.41 11.79 15.72
C MET A 188 -4.23 10.52 15.48
N LEU A 189 -3.57 9.41 15.12
CA LEU A 189 -4.23 8.10 15.02
C LEU A 189 -4.79 7.63 16.36
N LEU A 190 -3.99 7.76 17.43
CA LEU A 190 -4.42 7.36 18.78
C LEU A 190 -5.63 8.18 19.24
N VAL A 191 -5.64 9.50 19.02
CA VAL A 191 -6.78 10.37 19.33
C VAL A 191 -8.01 10.01 18.49
N ALA A 192 -7.83 9.75 17.19
CA ALA A 192 -8.93 9.33 16.32
C ALA A 192 -9.55 8.00 16.78
N ASP A 193 -8.71 7.03 17.17
CA ASP A 193 -9.15 5.75 17.69
C ASP A 193 -9.86 5.90 19.04
N VAL A 194 -9.33 6.73 19.96
CA VAL A 194 -9.98 7.07 21.24
C VAL A 194 -11.36 7.67 20.99
N ALA A 195 -11.47 8.63 20.07
CA ALA A 195 -12.74 9.26 19.73
C ALA A 195 -13.74 8.23 19.16
N SER A 196 -13.26 7.33 18.29
CA SER A 196 -14.09 6.28 17.69
C SER A 196 -14.57 5.24 18.71
N ALA A 197 -13.74 4.87 19.68
CA ALA A 197 -14.07 3.92 20.74
C ALA A 197 -15.05 4.53 21.75
N THR A 198 -14.82 5.78 22.15
CA THR A 198 -15.60 6.44 23.20
C THR A 198 -16.93 7.01 22.70
N VAL A 199 -16.90 7.83 21.64
CA VAL A 199 -18.10 8.51 21.09
C VAL A 199 -18.81 7.61 20.07
N GLY A 200 -18.05 6.90 19.26
CA GLY A 200 -18.52 6.06 18.16
C GLY A 200 -18.77 4.58 18.52
N GLY A 201 -18.66 4.17 19.78
CA GLY A 201 -18.67 2.75 20.18
C GLY A 201 -19.85 1.93 19.62
N ARG A 202 -21.07 2.50 19.58
CA ARG A 202 -22.25 1.84 19.00
C ARG A 202 -22.10 1.60 17.49
N SER A 203 -21.65 2.62 16.74
CA SER A 203 -21.42 2.47 15.29
C SER A 203 -20.31 1.47 15.01
N THR A 204 -19.26 1.46 15.84
CA THR A 204 -18.15 0.51 15.75
C THR A 204 -18.63 -0.92 15.98
N PHE A 205 -19.40 -1.17 17.05
CA PHE A 205 -20.01 -2.47 17.31
C PHE A 205 -20.91 -2.93 16.16
N LEU A 206 -21.84 -2.09 15.70
CA LEU A 206 -22.75 -2.44 14.59
C LEU A 206 -22.00 -2.70 13.29
N HIS A 207 -20.93 -1.97 13.02
CA HIS A 207 -20.08 -2.20 11.86
C HIS A 207 -19.39 -3.56 11.92
N LEU A 208 -18.81 -3.91 13.08
CA LEU A 208 -18.17 -5.20 13.31
C LEU A 208 -19.17 -6.36 13.25
N ALA A 209 -20.33 -6.22 13.89
CA ALA A 209 -21.40 -7.22 13.87
C ALA A 209 -21.92 -7.47 12.45
N ARG A 210 -22.13 -6.41 11.65
CA ARG A 210 -22.51 -6.56 10.22
C ARG A 210 -21.43 -7.24 9.40
N GLN A 211 -20.17 -6.89 9.63
CA GLN A 211 -19.05 -7.57 8.97
C GLN A 211 -18.95 -9.04 9.37
N LEU A 212 -19.22 -9.36 10.64
CA LEU A 212 -19.21 -10.73 11.13
C LEU A 212 -20.39 -11.53 10.58
N ALA A 213 -21.61 -11.00 10.60
CA ALA A 213 -22.79 -11.62 10.01
C ALA A 213 -22.59 -11.89 8.50
N ALA A 214 -22.00 -10.94 7.77
CA ALA A 214 -21.63 -11.13 6.37
C ALA A 214 -20.57 -12.22 6.15
N ARG A 215 -19.76 -12.56 7.17
CA ARG A 215 -18.78 -13.66 7.15
C ARG A 215 -19.34 -14.98 7.71
N GLN A 216 -20.34 -14.95 8.59
CA GLN A 216 -20.95 -16.13 9.20
C GLN A 216 -22.03 -16.74 8.32
N GLY A 217 -22.67 -15.97 7.43
CA GLY A 217 -23.52 -16.51 6.35
C GLY A 217 -22.76 -17.39 5.34
N THR A 218 -21.47 -17.62 5.57
CA THR A 218 -20.56 -18.44 4.77
C THR A 218 -19.85 -19.34 5.77
N GLY A 219 -20.18 -20.63 5.79
CA GLY A 219 -19.67 -21.54 6.82
C GLY A 219 -18.15 -21.46 6.98
N LEU A 220 -17.63 -21.70 8.18
CA LEU A 220 -16.20 -21.68 8.51
C LEU A 220 -15.35 -22.67 7.69
N LEU A 221 -15.99 -23.62 6.99
CA LEU A 221 -15.39 -24.59 6.07
C LEU A 221 -15.78 -24.38 4.60
N GLY A 222 -16.60 -23.37 4.30
CA GLY A 222 -17.04 -23.02 2.94
C GLY A 222 -16.20 -21.88 2.41
N GLY A 223 -15.60 -22.09 1.23
CA GLY A 223 -14.81 -21.08 0.53
C GLY A 223 -15.50 -19.72 0.55
N SER A 224 -14.76 -18.69 0.98
CA SER A 224 -15.26 -17.33 1.07
C SER A 224 -15.98 -16.95 -0.23
N PRO A 225 -17.26 -16.53 -0.22
CA PRO A 225 -17.81 -15.92 -1.40
C PRO A 225 -16.97 -14.68 -1.71
N PRO A 226 -16.78 -14.36 -3.00
CA PRO A 226 -16.04 -13.18 -3.39
C PRO A 226 -16.67 -11.97 -2.70
N ARG A 227 -15.87 -11.25 -1.89
CA ARG A 227 -16.29 -9.98 -1.31
C ARG A 227 -16.86 -9.12 -2.42
N GLY A 228 -18.13 -8.72 -2.28
CA GLY A 228 -18.71 -7.71 -3.14
C GLY A 228 -17.76 -6.50 -3.20
N PRO A 229 -17.55 -5.92 -4.39
CA PRO A 229 -16.50 -4.94 -4.59
C PRO A 229 -16.70 -3.73 -3.69
N ARG A 230 -15.74 -3.47 -2.78
CA ARG A 230 -15.74 -2.29 -1.90
C ARG A 230 -15.68 -1.04 -2.79
N ARG A 231 -16.81 -0.37 -2.95
CA ARG A 231 -16.87 0.93 -3.64
C ARG A 231 -16.11 1.96 -2.82
N ARG A 232 -15.18 2.66 -3.47
CA ARG A 232 -14.36 3.69 -2.83
C ARG A 232 -15.17 4.97 -2.59
N GLY A 233 -14.98 5.59 -1.43
CA GLY A 233 -15.55 6.91 -1.14
C GLY A 233 -14.80 8.06 -1.83
N LEU A 234 -15.50 9.16 -2.13
CA LEU A 234 -14.93 10.32 -2.83
C LEU A 234 -13.74 10.93 -2.07
N VAL A 235 -13.84 11.13 -0.76
CA VAL A 235 -12.75 11.70 0.06
C VAL A 235 -11.49 10.85 -0.02
N SER A 236 -11.63 9.53 0.12
CA SER A 236 -10.51 8.58 0.00
C SER A 236 -9.85 8.69 -1.38
N TYR A 237 -10.64 8.83 -2.44
CA TYR A 237 -10.14 9.04 -3.79
C TYR A 237 -9.40 10.38 -3.93
N LEU A 238 -9.98 11.48 -3.44
CA LEU A 238 -9.37 12.81 -3.56
C LEU A 238 -8.02 12.89 -2.86
N VAL A 239 -7.86 12.24 -1.69
CA VAL A 239 -6.58 12.18 -0.97
C VAL A 239 -5.52 11.38 -1.75
N LEU A 240 -5.87 10.20 -2.27
CA LEU A 240 -4.90 9.34 -2.97
C LEU A 240 -5.53 8.69 -4.20
N PRO A 241 -5.60 9.33 -5.38
CA PRO A 241 -6.45 8.86 -6.50
C PRO A 241 -6.14 7.44 -6.94
N ARG A 242 -4.87 7.02 -6.94
CA ARG A 242 -4.45 5.67 -7.37
C ARG A 242 -3.54 4.99 -6.34
N PRO A 243 -4.10 4.32 -5.31
CA PRO A 243 -3.31 3.63 -4.30
C PRO A 243 -2.53 2.46 -4.92
N GLU A 244 -3.03 1.82 -5.98
CA GLU A 244 -2.32 0.74 -6.68
C GLU A 244 -1.01 1.19 -7.35
N ASP A 245 -0.89 2.49 -7.65
CA ASP A 245 0.29 3.07 -8.29
C ASP A 245 1.39 3.48 -7.27
N TRP A 246 1.24 3.16 -5.97
CA TRP A 246 2.21 3.53 -4.92
C TRP A 246 3.63 3.02 -5.20
N VAL A 247 3.79 1.86 -5.85
CA VAL A 247 5.11 1.31 -6.21
C VAL A 247 5.89 2.29 -7.08
N LYS A 248 5.22 3.08 -7.93
CA LYS A 248 5.88 4.09 -8.77
C LYS A 248 6.47 5.23 -7.96
N TRP A 249 5.93 5.50 -6.76
CA TRP A 249 6.46 6.54 -5.87
C TRP A 249 7.83 6.16 -5.31
N LEU A 250 8.18 4.87 -5.31
CA LEU A 250 9.50 4.39 -4.89
C LEU A 250 10.59 4.68 -5.93
N LEU A 251 10.24 4.97 -7.19
CA LEU A 251 11.24 5.14 -8.26
C LEU A 251 12.10 6.38 -8.04
N VAL A 252 11.53 7.49 -7.57
CA VAL A 252 12.30 8.72 -7.26
C VAL A 252 13.26 8.49 -6.07
N PRO A 253 12.82 8.00 -4.90
CA PRO A 253 13.71 7.61 -3.81
C PRO A 253 14.77 6.57 -4.20
N LEU A 254 14.39 5.56 -4.99
CA LEU A 254 15.33 4.53 -5.42
C LEU A 254 16.43 5.11 -6.32
N ALA A 255 16.06 5.93 -7.30
CA ALA A 255 17.03 6.62 -8.15
C ALA A 255 17.94 7.55 -7.33
N PHE A 256 17.37 8.31 -6.39
CA PHE A 256 18.14 9.14 -5.46
C PHE A 256 19.17 8.30 -4.69
N THR A 257 18.72 7.23 -4.02
CA THR A 257 19.60 6.41 -3.18
C THR A 257 20.69 5.72 -4.00
N ILE A 258 20.35 5.18 -5.17
CA ILE A 258 21.34 4.58 -6.07
C ILE A 258 22.40 5.60 -6.47
N VAL A 259 21.99 6.82 -6.84
CA VAL A 259 22.93 7.87 -7.25
C VAL A 259 23.80 8.35 -6.10
N VAL A 260 23.20 8.61 -4.92
CA VAL A 260 23.93 9.02 -3.71
C VAL A 260 24.99 7.99 -3.35
N LEU A 261 24.63 6.71 -3.32
CA LEU A 261 25.55 5.64 -2.98
C LEU A 261 26.61 5.43 -4.06
N ALA A 262 26.23 5.45 -5.35
CA ALA A 262 27.16 5.23 -6.46
C ALA A 262 28.21 6.36 -6.59
N ARG A 263 27.89 7.58 -6.14
CA ARG A 263 28.74 8.77 -6.27
C ARG A 263 29.32 9.26 -4.95
N ASP A 264 29.09 8.55 -3.85
CA ASP A 264 29.51 8.96 -2.49
C ASP A 264 29.07 10.39 -2.13
N LEU A 265 27.86 10.77 -2.57
CA LEU A 265 27.32 12.11 -2.31
C LEU A 265 26.77 12.19 -0.89
N THR A 266 26.81 13.38 -0.31
CA THR A 266 26.09 13.64 0.94
C THR A 266 24.58 13.63 0.66
N PRO A 267 23.77 12.78 1.34
CA PRO A 267 22.35 12.66 1.05
C PRO A 267 21.59 13.93 1.46
N GLN A 268 20.87 14.51 0.49
CA GLN A 268 19.94 15.63 0.70
C GLN A 268 18.50 15.13 0.91
N TRP A 269 18.24 14.47 2.04
CA TRP A 269 16.93 13.86 2.34
C TRP A 269 15.76 14.84 2.26
N GLU A 270 15.96 16.09 2.71
CA GLU A 270 14.96 17.15 2.64
C GLU A 270 14.56 17.44 1.18
N ARG A 271 15.54 17.55 0.28
CA ARG A 271 15.32 17.76 -1.15
C ARG A 271 14.62 16.57 -1.80
N LEU A 272 14.98 15.34 -1.39
CA LEU A 272 14.26 14.14 -1.83
C LEU A 272 12.77 14.21 -1.43
N LEU A 273 12.48 14.43 -0.15
CA LEU A 273 11.11 14.48 0.36
C LEU A 273 10.30 15.58 -0.33
N LEU A 274 10.90 16.76 -0.54
CA LEU A 274 10.31 17.85 -1.29
C LEU A 274 9.99 17.44 -2.73
N MET A 275 10.92 16.81 -3.44
CA MET A 275 10.71 16.39 -4.84
C MET A 275 9.67 15.28 -4.95
N VAL A 276 9.62 14.34 -4.01
CA VAL A 276 8.57 13.29 -3.96
C VAL A 276 7.20 13.94 -3.73
N LEU A 277 7.10 14.87 -2.77
CA LEU A 277 5.86 15.62 -2.50
C LEU A 277 5.39 16.37 -3.75
N LEU A 278 6.26 17.16 -4.36
CA LEU A 278 5.94 17.99 -5.51
C LEU A 278 5.58 17.14 -6.74
N VAL A 279 6.43 16.17 -7.10
CA VAL A 279 6.30 15.44 -8.37
C VAL A 279 5.31 14.29 -8.27
N GLU A 280 5.40 13.42 -7.26
CA GLU A 280 4.54 12.24 -7.16
C GLU A 280 3.17 12.59 -6.56
N TYR A 281 3.15 13.28 -5.42
CA TYR A 281 1.89 13.52 -4.71
C TYR A 281 1.05 14.66 -5.27
N LEU A 282 1.67 15.74 -5.74
CA LEU A 282 0.93 16.88 -6.28
C LEU A 282 0.75 16.77 -7.80
N VAL A 283 1.84 16.76 -8.57
CA VAL A 283 1.76 16.81 -10.04
C VAL A 283 1.25 15.50 -10.65
N TYR A 284 1.83 14.35 -10.33
CA TYR A 284 1.36 13.07 -10.89
C TYR A 284 -0.04 12.71 -10.41
N ALA A 285 -0.40 12.99 -9.14
CA ALA A 285 -1.75 12.77 -8.66
C ALA A 285 -2.78 13.64 -9.42
N ALA A 286 -2.46 14.92 -9.68
CA ALA A 286 -3.30 15.78 -10.52
C ALA A 286 -3.45 15.20 -11.95
N ARG A 287 -2.35 14.73 -12.55
CA ARG A 287 -2.40 14.04 -13.85
C ARG A 287 -3.28 12.79 -13.81
N TYR A 288 -3.20 11.98 -12.76
CA TYR A 288 -4.05 10.80 -12.61
C TYR A 288 -5.53 11.17 -12.49
N GLN A 289 -5.86 12.25 -11.79
CA GLN A 289 -7.24 12.74 -11.72
C GLN A 289 -7.77 13.19 -13.08
N VAL A 290 -6.98 13.93 -13.86
CA VAL A 290 -7.35 14.33 -15.23
C VAL A 290 -7.60 13.10 -16.10
N ASN A 291 -6.72 12.11 -16.02
CA ASN A 291 -6.87 10.85 -16.74
C ASN A 291 -8.14 10.09 -16.33
N ASP A 292 -8.46 10.01 -15.04
CA ASP A 292 -9.66 9.32 -14.54
C ASP A 292 -10.95 10.07 -14.94
N ILE A 293 -10.92 11.41 -14.98
CA ILE A 293 -12.05 12.22 -15.46
C ILE A 293 -12.31 11.94 -16.95
N ARG A 294 -11.26 11.93 -17.78
CA ARG A 294 -11.38 11.63 -19.22
C ARG A 294 -11.79 10.18 -19.48
N GLY A 295 -11.25 9.24 -18.70
CA GLY A 295 -11.53 7.81 -18.79
C GLY A 295 -12.78 7.34 -18.06
N TYR A 296 -13.59 8.25 -17.52
CA TYR A 296 -14.67 7.92 -16.58
C TYR A 296 -15.64 6.85 -17.13
N ALA A 297 -16.18 7.03 -18.34
CA ALA A 297 -17.13 6.07 -18.90
C ALA A 297 -16.49 4.68 -19.15
N GLU A 298 -15.24 4.65 -19.57
CA GLU A 298 -14.52 3.42 -19.88
C GLU A 298 -14.17 2.62 -18.64
N ASP A 299 -13.79 3.32 -17.57
CA ASP A 299 -13.41 2.69 -16.31
C ASP A 299 -14.60 2.00 -15.63
N ALA A 300 -15.82 2.52 -15.83
CA ALA A 300 -17.05 1.87 -15.37
C ALA A 300 -17.30 0.51 -16.05
N THR A 301 -16.80 0.32 -17.27
CA THR A 301 -16.99 -0.91 -18.07
C THR A 301 -15.83 -1.90 -17.97
N HIS A 302 -14.82 -1.58 -17.15
CA HIS A 302 -13.63 -2.42 -17.00
C HIS A 302 -13.97 -3.75 -16.29
N PRO A 303 -13.46 -4.92 -16.75
CA PRO A 303 -13.69 -6.21 -16.10
C PRO A 303 -13.34 -6.20 -14.60
N GLU A 304 -12.21 -5.60 -14.27
CA GLU A 304 -11.73 -5.34 -12.89
C GLU A 304 -12.03 -3.91 -12.37
N ALA A 305 -13.16 -3.28 -12.73
CA ALA A 305 -13.49 -1.90 -12.31
C ALA A 305 -13.41 -1.70 -10.79
N ALA A 306 -13.85 -2.73 -10.05
CA ALA A 306 -13.80 -2.79 -8.60
C ALA A 306 -12.38 -2.75 -8.02
N ALA A 307 -11.47 -3.55 -8.57
CA ALA A 307 -10.12 -3.70 -8.04
C ALA A 307 -9.24 -2.47 -8.35
N ARG A 308 -9.55 -1.72 -9.42
CA ARG A 308 -8.79 -0.53 -9.85
C ARG A 308 -9.00 0.70 -8.96
N MET A 309 -10.05 0.71 -8.12
CA MET A 309 -10.27 1.74 -7.08
C MET A 309 -10.21 3.20 -7.59
N ARG A 310 -10.66 3.43 -8.84
CA ARG A 310 -10.66 4.73 -9.54
C ARG A 310 -11.79 5.65 -9.07
N LEU A 311 -12.07 6.71 -9.84
CA LEU A 311 -13.08 7.72 -9.53
C LEU A 311 -14.45 7.06 -9.25
N PRO A 312 -15.16 7.42 -8.16
CA PRO A 312 -16.44 6.78 -7.82
C PRO A 312 -17.52 6.97 -8.90
N HIS A 313 -18.30 5.92 -9.16
CA HIS A 313 -19.41 5.92 -10.13
C HIS A 313 -20.79 5.85 -9.45
N PRO A 314 -21.35 6.97 -8.95
CA PRO A 314 -22.72 7.00 -8.44
C PRO A 314 -23.73 6.83 -9.58
N ALA A 315 -24.89 6.24 -9.29
CA ALA A 315 -25.96 6.05 -10.27
C ALA A 315 -26.60 7.38 -10.70
N ASP A 316 -26.81 8.28 -9.73
CA ASP A 316 -27.38 9.60 -9.93
C ASP A 316 -26.50 10.50 -10.84
N PRO A 317 -27.02 11.04 -11.96
CA PRO A 317 -26.30 11.97 -12.82
C PRO A 317 -25.78 13.23 -12.11
N ALA A 318 -26.50 13.78 -11.13
CA ALA A 318 -26.07 14.98 -10.42
C ALA A 318 -24.85 14.68 -9.52
N ALA A 319 -24.91 13.58 -8.77
CA ALA A 319 -23.76 13.07 -8.03
C ALA A 319 -22.55 12.75 -8.92
N ARG A 320 -22.76 12.25 -10.15
CA ARG A 320 -21.67 12.03 -11.12
C ARG A 320 -20.97 13.33 -11.50
N ARG A 321 -21.73 14.39 -11.80
CA ARG A 321 -21.18 15.72 -12.11
C ARG A 321 -20.39 16.28 -10.94
N LEU A 322 -20.93 16.17 -9.72
CA LEU A 322 -20.25 16.62 -8.51
C LEU A 322 -18.89 15.93 -8.31
N VAL A 323 -18.84 14.60 -8.47
CA VAL A 323 -17.60 13.82 -8.34
C VAL A 323 -16.54 14.28 -9.35
N VAL A 324 -16.92 14.52 -10.61
CA VAL A 324 -16.01 15.01 -11.66
C VAL A 324 -15.50 16.42 -11.33
N VAL A 325 -16.39 17.33 -10.95
CA VAL A 325 -16.04 18.73 -10.60
C VAL A 325 -15.11 18.76 -9.39
N CYS A 326 -15.44 18.04 -8.31
CA CYS A 326 -14.58 17.96 -7.13
C CYS A 326 -13.19 17.39 -7.48
N SER A 327 -13.11 16.37 -8.34
CA SER A 327 -11.83 15.82 -8.78
C SER A 327 -11.01 16.85 -9.58
N ALA A 328 -11.65 17.59 -10.49
CA ALA A 328 -11.00 18.64 -11.28
C ALA A 328 -10.50 19.80 -10.40
N LEU A 329 -11.31 20.26 -9.44
CA LEU A 329 -10.93 21.30 -8.49
C LEU A 329 -9.74 20.89 -7.62
N VAL A 330 -9.73 19.65 -7.11
CA VAL A 330 -8.59 19.15 -6.33
C VAL A 330 -7.34 18.99 -7.20
N ALA A 331 -7.48 18.57 -8.46
CA ALA A 331 -6.34 18.51 -9.38
C ALA A 331 -5.73 19.90 -9.63
N ALA A 332 -6.57 20.92 -9.85
CA ALA A 332 -6.11 22.30 -9.99
C ALA A 332 -5.45 22.82 -8.71
N LEU A 333 -6.07 22.59 -7.55
CA LEU A 333 -5.52 22.96 -6.25
C LEU A 333 -4.15 22.32 -6.01
N ARG A 334 -3.98 21.04 -6.35
CA ARG A 334 -2.67 20.36 -6.25
C ARG A 334 -1.58 21.07 -7.05
N LEU A 335 -1.87 21.49 -8.28
CA LEU A 335 -0.90 22.18 -9.13
C LEU A 335 -0.56 23.58 -8.60
N ILE A 336 -1.56 24.32 -8.11
CA ILE A 336 -1.36 25.64 -7.48
C ILE A 336 -0.50 25.49 -6.22
N THR A 337 -0.83 24.53 -5.35
CA THR A 337 -0.07 24.23 -4.14
C THR A 337 1.36 23.79 -4.48
N ALA A 338 1.56 22.96 -5.51
CA ALA A 338 2.90 22.57 -5.94
C ALA A 338 3.74 23.77 -6.36
N LEU A 339 3.16 24.69 -7.12
CA LEU A 339 3.84 25.92 -7.55
C LEU A 339 4.19 26.83 -6.35
N GLY A 340 3.26 27.00 -5.41
CA GLY A 340 3.48 27.79 -4.20
C GLY A 340 4.60 27.23 -3.32
N ILE A 341 4.60 25.92 -3.08
CA ILE A 341 5.66 25.24 -2.31
C ILE A 341 7.00 25.32 -3.06
N ALA A 342 7.02 25.10 -4.37
CA ALA A 342 8.24 25.17 -5.15
C ALA A 342 8.84 26.58 -5.21
N ALA A 343 8.00 27.62 -5.25
CA ALA A 343 8.43 29.00 -5.16
C ALA A 343 9.07 29.30 -3.81
N ALA A 344 8.41 28.90 -2.71
CA ALA A 344 8.94 29.08 -1.36
C ALA A 344 10.27 28.32 -1.14
N ALA A 345 10.43 27.15 -1.77
CA ALA A 345 11.63 26.32 -1.65
C ALA A 345 12.71 26.60 -2.71
N GLY A 346 12.51 27.57 -3.61
CA GLY A 346 13.50 27.94 -4.64
C GLY A 346 13.70 26.90 -5.76
N VAL A 347 12.75 25.98 -5.98
CA VAL A 347 12.85 24.88 -6.96
C VAL A 347 11.85 25.00 -8.13
N THR A 348 11.27 26.18 -8.32
CA THR A 348 10.23 26.46 -9.34
C THR A 348 10.63 26.01 -10.75
N ARG A 349 11.87 26.30 -11.19
CA ARG A 349 12.31 25.95 -12.54
C ARG A 349 12.32 24.44 -12.77
N SER A 350 12.85 23.67 -11.82
CA SER A 350 12.87 22.20 -11.88
C SER A 350 11.46 21.63 -11.87
N LEU A 351 10.57 22.17 -11.03
CA LEU A 351 9.16 21.75 -11.01
C LEU A 351 8.46 22.05 -12.35
N LEU A 352 8.63 23.26 -12.90
CA LEU A 352 8.00 23.65 -14.17
C LEU A 352 8.50 22.77 -15.32
N ALA A 353 9.79 22.46 -15.38
CA ALA A 353 10.35 21.56 -16.38
C ALA A 353 9.75 20.14 -16.27
N ALA A 354 9.72 19.56 -15.06
CA ALA A 354 9.11 18.24 -14.84
C ALA A 354 7.61 18.24 -15.16
N THR A 355 6.89 19.28 -14.75
CA THR A 355 5.45 19.43 -15.03
C THR A 355 5.18 19.59 -16.52
N ALA A 356 6.02 20.33 -17.25
CA ALA A 356 5.92 20.48 -18.70
C ALA A 356 6.11 19.13 -19.41
N VAL A 357 7.11 18.34 -19.03
CA VAL A 357 7.31 16.98 -19.57
C VAL A 357 6.09 16.08 -19.31
N ILE A 358 5.54 16.11 -18.08
CA ILE A 358 4.34 15.34 -17.72
C ILE A 358 3.13 15.79 -18.54
N ALA A 359 2.94 17.10 -18.69
CA ALA A 359 1.83 17.68 -19.44
C ALA A 359 1.92 17.34 -20.92
N VAL A 360 3.08 17.53 -21.56
CA VAL A 360 3.32 17.19 -22.98
C VAL A 360 3.10 15.70 -23.21
N ALA A 361 3.68 14.83 -22.38
CA ALA A 361 3.46 13.40 -22.48
C ALA A 361 1.98 13.02 -22.28
N GLY A 362 1.28 13.70 -21.35
CA GLY A 362 -0.15 13.51 -21.14
C GLY A 362 -1.00 13.93 -22.34
N VAL A 363 -0.73 15.09 -22.94
CA VAL A 363 -1.43 15.59 -24.12
C VAL A 363 -1.19 14.67 -25.31
N LEU A 364 0.07 14.29 -25.57
CA LEU A 364 0.42 13.40 -26.67
C LEU A 364 -0.22 12.01 -26.50
N TYR A 365 -0.26 11.49 -25.27
CA TYR A 365 -0.92 10.23 -24.96
C TYR A 365 -2.41 10.26 -25.33
N GLU A 366 -3.10 11.33 -24.95
CA GLU A 366 -4.53 11.49 -25.22
C GLU A 366 -4.82 11.74 -26.71
N TYR A 367 -3.95 12.48 -27.38
CA TYR A 367 -4.00 12.65 -28.83
C TYR A 367 -3.87 11.30 -29.55
N LEU A 368 -2.84 10.50 -29.22
CA LEU A 368 -2.63 9.19 -29.83
C LEU A 368 -3.79 8.24 -29.53
N ARG A 369 -4.35 8.27 -28.32
CA ARG A 369 -5.58 7.54 -27.96
C ARG A 369 -6.76 7.92 -28.86
N ALA A 370 -6.96 9.22 -29.11
CA ALA A 370 -8.06 9.71 -29.94
C ALA A 370 -7.90 9.31 -31.41
N VAL A 371 -6.66 9.33 -31.93
CA VAL A 371 -6.34 8.85 -33.28
C VAL A 371 -6.56 7.35 -33.38
N GLU A 372 -6.12 6.57 -32.39
CA GLU A 372 -6.26 5.12 -32.35
C GLU A 372 -7.72 4.65 -32.29
N ALA A 373 -8.58 5.41 -31.62
CA ALA A 373 -10.01 5.09 -31.52
C ALA A 373 -10.74 5.14 -32.88
N ARG A 374 -10.17 5.80 -33.88
CA ARG A 374 -10.74 5.88 -35.24
C ARG A 374 -10.33 4.64 -36.06
N PRO A 375 -11.28 3.86 -36.60
CA PRO A 375 -10.96 2.74 -37.49
C PRO A 375 -10.23 3.24 -38.74
N GLY A 376 -9.08 2.64 -39.09
CA GLY A 376 -8.33 3.01 -40.29
C GLY A 376 -6.84 2.65 -40.25
N GLY A 377 -6.11 3.04 -41.29
CA GLY A 377 -4.68 2.71 -41.46
C GLY A 377 -3.75 3.30 -40.40
N THR A 378 -4.16 4.38 -39.71
CA THR A 378 -3.34 5.07 -38.70
C THR A 378 -3.42 4.45 -37.30
N GLN A 379 -4.39 3.56 -37.05
CA GLN A 379 -4.62 2.95 -35.73
C GLN A 379 -3.38 2.22 -35.19
N ARG A 380 -2.72 1.43 -36.04
CA ARG A 380 -1.51 0.69 -35.65
C ARG A 380 -0.34 1.62 -35.33
N ALA A 381 -0.17 2.69 -36.11
CA ALA A 381 0.88 3.67 -35.86
C ALA A 381 0.65 4.41 -34.54
N ALA A 382 -0.61 4.79 -34.25
CA ALA A 382 -0.98 5.42 -32.99
C ALA A 382 -0.75 4.48 -31.78
N ALA A 383 -1.09 3.20 -31.90
CA ALA A 383 -0.81 2.18 -30.88
C ALA A 383 0.69 2.06 -30.57
N ILE A 384 1.54 2.00 -31.61
CA ILE A 384 3.00 1.95 -31.46
C ILE A 384 3.52 3.25 -30.82
N GLY A 385 2.97 4.40 -31.21
CA GLY A 385 3.27 5.69 -30.58
C GLY A 385 2.95 5.68 -29.08
N LEU A 386 1.80 5.11 -28.68
CA LEU A 386 1.44 4.94 -27.27
C LEU A 386 2.43 4.03 -26.54
N TRP A 387 2.83 2.92 -27.17
CA TRP A 387 3.82 2.00 -26.61
C TRP A 387 5.18 2.65 -26.39
N ALA A 388 5.63 3.53 -27.30
CA ALA A 388 6.87 4.27 -27.10
C ALA A 388 6.72 5.29 -25.96
N LEU A 389 5.63 6.05 -25.93
CA LEU A 389 5.45 7.17 -25.01
C LEU A 389 5.40 6.79 -23.52
N VAL A 390 4.93 5.58 -23.18
CA VAL A 390 4.69 5.21 -21.77
C VAL A 390 5.96 5.16 -20.90
N GLY A 391 7.14 4.96 -21.50
CA GLY A 391 8.41 4.97 -20.78
C GLY A 391 8.83 6.34 -20.25
N THR A 392 8.33 7.44 -20.85
CA THR A 392 8.76 8.81 -20.52
C THR A 392 8.55 9.14 -19.04
N GLY A 393 7.48 8.64 -18.43
CA GLY A 393 7.21 8.86 -17.01
C GLY A 393 8.23 8.21 -16.08
N TYR A 394 8.89 7.14 -16.51
CA TYR A 394 9.92 6.46 -15.72
C TYR A 394 11.29 7.14 -15.88
N ALA A 395 11.62 7.56 -17.10
CA ALA A 395 12.79 8.38 -17.38
C ALA A 395 12.80 9.66 -16.54
N LEU A 396 11.66 10.37 -16.50
CA LEU A 396 11.52 11.58 -15.69
C LEU A 396 11.70 11.30 -14.19
N ARG A 397 11.16 10.20 -13.67
CA ARG A 397 11.31 9.83 -12.26
C ARG A 397 12.77 9.58 -11.88
N TYR A 398 13.52 8.89 -12.75
CA TYR A 398 14.95 8.72 -12.56
C TYR A 398 15.67 10.07 -12.54
N ALA A 399 15.40 10.92 -13.53
CA ALA A 399 16.02 12.24 -13.64
C ALA A 399 15.70 13.13 -12.42
N VAL A 400 14.46 13.10 -11.91
CA VAL A 400 14.06 13.82 -10.69
C VAL A 400 14.81 13.28 -9.46
N GLY A 401 14.91 11.95 -9.31
CA GLY A 401 15.67 11.35 -8.20
C GLY A 401 17.17 11.70 -8.25
N ALA A 402 17.78 11.61 -9.43
CA ALA A 402 19.17 12.00 -9.65
C ALA A 402 19.40 13.51 -9.40
N HIS A 403 18.47 14.36 -9.84
CA HIS A 403 18.50 15.80 -9.57
C HIS A 403 18.35 16.10 -8.07
N ALA A 404 17.48 15.37 -7.36
CA ALA A 404 17.34 15.48 -5.92
C ALA A 404 18.61 15.05 -5.18
N ALA A 405 19.38 14.11 -5.74
CA ALA A 405 20.69 13.70 -5.22
C ALA A 405 21.80 14.76 -5.46
N GLY A 406 21.51 15.81 -6.24
CA GLY A 406 22.44 16.90 -6.51
C GLY A 406 23.07 16.87 -7.90
N LEU A 407 22.72 15.91 -8.76
CA LEU A 407 23.25 15.87 -10.13
C LEU A 407 22.60 16.95 -11.01
N LEU A 408 23.41 17.49 -11.93
CA LEU A 408 22.95 18.38 -12.98
C LEU A 408 22.30 17.59 -14.12
N VAL A 409 21.34 18.20 -14.82
CA VAL A 409 20.64 17.56 -15.95
C VAL A 409 21.60 17.18 -17.09
N GLY A 410 22.74 17.87 -17.22
CA GLY A 410 23.77 17.54 -18.21
C GLY A 410 24.65 16.33 -17.87
N ASP A 411 24.56 15.78 -16.66
CA ASP A 411 25.39 14.65 -16.26
C ASP A 411 25.03 13.39 -17.08
N SER A 412 26.05 12.72 -17.61
CA SER A 412 25.88 11.51 -18.41
C SER A 412 25.17 10.38 -17.65
N LEU A 413 25.32 10.31 -16.32
CA LEU A 413 24.63 9.35 -15.47
C LEU A 413 23.12 9.62 -15.46
N VAL A 414 22.70 10.89 -15.45
CA VAL A 414 21.28 11.27 -15.54
C VAL A 414 20.67 10.75 -16.85
N TRP A 415 21.33 11.00 -17.99
CA TRP A 415 20.79 10.60 -19.29
C TRP A 415 20.78 9.09 -19.50
N THR A 416 21.84 8.40 -19.09
CA THR A 416 21.91 6.94 -19.24
C THR A 416 20.98 6.20 -18.31
N GLY A 417 20.83 6.68 -17.08
CA GLY A 417 19.82 6.16 -16.17
C GLY A 417 18.39 6.51 -16.60
N ALA A 418 18.15 7.69 -17.19
CA ALA A 418 16.87 8.04 -17.78
C ALA A 418 16.53 7.17 -18.99
N LEU A 419 17.50 6.86 -19.87
CA LEU A 419 17.33 5.95 -21.00
C LEU A 419 17.04 4.52 -20.54
N TYR A 420 17.78 4.03 -19.55
CA TYR A 420 17.52 2.74 -18.91
C TYR A 420 16.11 2.71 -18.29
N ALA A 421 15.75 3.73 -17.51
CA ALA A 421 14.43 3.83 -16.88
C ALA A 421 13.30 3.96 -17.91
N TYR A 422 13.53 4.64 -19.04
CA TYR A 422 12.61 4.70 -20.17
C TYR A 422 12.32 3.31 -20.71
N GLY A 423 13.37 2.56 -21.07
CA GLY A 423 13.22 1.19 -21.58
C GLY A 423 12.53 0.28 -20.57
N LEU A 424 12.98 0.34 -19.30
CA LEU A 424 12.44 -0.45 -18.21
C LEU A 424 10.95 -0.14 -17.99
N GLY A 425 10.59 1.13 -18.01
CA GLY A 425 9.22 1.62 -17.88
C GLY A 425 8.33 1.15 -19.02
N THR A 426 8.82 1.28 -20.26
CA THR A 426 8.11 0.79 -21.45
C THR A 426 7.89 -0.73 -21.37
N MET A 427 8.92 -1.49 -21.04
CA MET A 427 8.82 -2.93 -20.84
C MET A 427 7.78 -3.28 -19.77
N PHE A 428 7.89 -2.66 -18.58
CA PHE A 428 6.99 -2.89 -17.46
C PHE A 428 5.53 -2.59 -17.81
N VAL A 429 5.27 -1.46 -18.47
CA VAL A 429 3.91 -1.06 -18.87
C VAL A 429 3.36 -2.01 -19.92
N LEU A 430 4.14 -2.40 -20.93
CA LEU A 430 3.68 -3.31 -21.98
C LEU A 430 3.40 -4.72 -21.46
N LEU A 431 4.22 -5.22 -20.53
CA LEU A 431 3.97 -6.48 -19.82
C LEU A 431 2.67 -6.38 -19.00
N THR A 432 2.45 -5.26 -18.31
CA THR A 432 1.19 -5.03 -17.58
C THR A 432 -0.01 -4.96 -18.51
N TRP A 433 0.12 -4.29 -19.66
CA TRP A 433 -0.95 -4.08 -20.63
C TRP A 433 -1.36 -5.35 -21.36
N VAL A 434 -0.43 -6.25 -21.69
CA VAL A 434 -0.79 -7.55 -22.28
C VAL A 434 -1.50 -8.45 -21.27
N LEU A 435 -1.13 -8.38 -19.98
CA LEU A 435 -1.87 -9.03 -18.90
C LEU A 435 -3.26 -8.39 -18.72
N GLU A 436 -3.35 -7.06 -18.71
CA GLU A 436 -4.64 -6.34 -18.64
C GLU A 436 -5.54 -6.72 -19.83
N ALA A 437 -4.99 -6.84 -21.03
CA ALA A 437 -5.71 -7.25 -22.22
C ALA A 437 -6.33 -8.65 -22.08
N SER A 438 -5.66 -9.60 -21.41
CA SER A 438 -6.21 -10.94 -21.20
C SER A 438 -7.41 -10.92 -20.26
N ALA A 439 -7.50 -9.98 -19.32
CA ALA A 439 -8.67 -9.85 -18.43
C ALA A 439 -9.96 -9.46 -19.16
N TYR A 440 -9.88 -8.95 -20.40
CA TYR A 440 -11.04 -8.69 -21.25
C TYR A 440 -11.48 -9.90 -22.09
N CYS A 441 -10.79 -11.03 -21.97
CA CYS A 441 -11.05 -12.25 -22.73
C CYS A 441 -11.66 -13.33 -21.83
N ARG A 442 -12.48 -14.19 -22.44
CA ARG A 442 -12.98 -15.43 -21.83
C ARG A 442 -12.56 -16.64 -22.64
N ALA A 443 -12.14 -17.71 -21.96
CA ALA A 443 -11.71 -18.95 -22.62
C ALA A 443 -12.55 -20.12 -22.12
N PRO A 444 -13.59 -20.53 -22.87
CA PRO A 444 -14.24 -21.81 -22.64
C PRO A 444 -13.35 -22.99 -23.06
N HIS A 445 -12.32 -22.74 -23.89
CA HIS A 445 -11.31 -23.71 -24.31
C HIS A 445 -9.92 -23.06 -24.29
N PRO A 446 -8.84 -23.75 -23.89
CA PRO A 446 -7.52 -23.14 -23.67
C PRO A 446 -6.93 -22.37 -24.87
N LEU A 447 -7.29 -22.76 -26.10
CA LEU A 447 -6.73 -22.22 -27.35
C LEU A 447 -7.61 -21.15 -28.03
N ARG A 448 -8.86 -20.97 -27.60
CA ARG A 448 -9.85 -20.08 -28.25
C ARG A 448 -10.36 -19.06 -27.26
N TRP A 449 -9.97 -17.80 -27.46
CA TRP A 449 -10.28 -16.72 -26.54
C TRP A 449 -11.28 -15.76 -27.15
N TYR A 450 -12.36 -15.49 -26.43
CA TYR A 450 -13.44 -14.62 -26.84
C TYR A 450 -13.19 -13.23 -26.28
N ALA A 451 -12.86 -12.28 -27.15
CA ALA A 451 -12.55 -10.90 -26.77
C ALA A 451 -13.84 -10.09 -26.58
N SER A 452 -14.00 -9.48 -25.41
CA SER A 452 -15.13 -8.61 -25.13
C SER A 452 -15.15 -7.35 -26.03
N PRO A 453 -16.32 -6.76 -26.30
CA PRO A 453 -16.41 -5.50 -27.06
C PRO A 453 -15.59 -4.36 -26.46
N ALA A 454 -15.47 -4.30 -25.11
CA ALA A 454 -14.70 -3.29 -24.41
C ALA A 454 -13.20 -3.32 -24.75
N LEU A 455 -12.64 -4.49 -25.11
CA LEU A 455 -11.25 -4.59 -25.58
C LEU A 455 -11.06 -3.96 -26.96
N ARG A 456 -12.06 -4.02 -27.83
CA ARG A 456 -11.98 -3.43 -29.19
C ARG A 456 -11.91 -1.91 -29.15
N ALA A 457 -12.46 -1.29 -28.10
CA ALA A 457 -12.30 0.14 -27.84
C ALA A 457 -10.88 0.50 -27.36
N LYS A 458 -9.99 -0.48 -27.16
CA LYS A 458 -8.60 -0.31 -26.71
C LYS A 458 -7.61 -1.02 -27.65
N PRO A 459 -7.42 -0.52 -28.87
CA PRO A 459 -6.62 -1.21 -29.88
C PRO A 459 -5.18 -1.47 -29.44
N HIS A 460 -4.56 -0.58 -28.65
CA HIS A 460 -3.19 -0.73 -28.15
C HIS A 460 -3.03 -1.93 -27.23
N LEU A 461 -4.10 -2.32 -26.52
CA LEU A 461 -4.14 -3.54 -25.71
C LEU A 461 -4.41 -4.76 -26.60
N LEU A 462 -5.41 -4.66 -27.49
CA LEU A 462 -5.77 -5.75 -28.40
C LEU A 462 -4.61 -6.19 -29.29
N LEU A 463 -3.83 -5.24 -29.80
CA LEU A 463 -2.69 -5.48 -30.68
C LEU A 463 -1.56 -6.24 -29.97
N LEU A 464 -1.40 -6.08 -28.66
CA LEU A 464 -0.38 -6.81 -27.88
C LEU A 464 -0.66 -8.31 -27.82
N LEU A 465 -1.94 -8.71 -27.78
CA LEU A 465 -2.32 -10.12 -27.73
C LEU A 465 -1.90 -10.90 -28.98
N ARG A 466 -1.65 -10.23 -30.12
CA ARG A 466 -1.15 -10.88 -31.35
C ARG A 466 0.24 -11.48 -31.19
N TYR A 467 1.00 -11.04 -30.19
CA TYR A 467 2.36 -11.52 -29.91
C TYR A 467 2.38 -12.67 -28.89
N VAL A 468 1.22 -13.01 -28.31
CA VAL A 468 1.04 -14.20 -27.46
C VAL A 468 0.83 -15.41 -28.37
N ARG A 469 1.74 -16.40 -28.30
CA ARG A 469 1.64 -17.61 -29.15
C ARG A 469 0.64 -18.61 -28.59
N GLY A 470 -0.04 -19.33 -29.48
CA GLY A 470 -0.95 -20.41 -29.11
C GLY A 470 -2.37 -19.97 -28.75
N VAL A 471 -2.69 -18.68 -28.92
CA VAL A 471 -4.02 -18.12 -28.66
C VAL A 471 -4.65 -17.65 -29.96
N THR A 472 -5.84 -18.16 -30.27
CA THR A 472 -6.67 -17.62 -31.35
C THR A 472 -7.74 -16.72 -30.75
N LEU A 473 -7.71 -15.44 -31.12
CA LEU A 473 -8.71 -14.46 -30.70
C LEU A 473 -9.94 -14.54 -31.61
N ILE A 474 -11.09 -14.81 -30.99
CA ILE A 474 -12.39 -14.84 -31.64
C ILE A 474 -13.16 -13.57 -31.21
N PRO A 475 -13.61 -12.75 -32.17
CA PRO A 475 -14.40 -11.57 -31.86
C PRO A 475 -15.82 -11.97 -31.43
N GLY A 476 -16.24 -11.60 -30.22
CA GLY A 476 -17.63 -11.76 -29.78
C GLY A 476 -17.75 -12.44 -28.41
N PRO A 477 -18.99 -12.59 -27.88
CA PRO A 477 -19.21 -13.34 -26.65
C PRO A 477 -18.93 -14.84 -26.85
N PRO A 478 -18.54 -15.57 -25.79
CA PRO A 478 -18.44 -17.02 -25.86
C PRO A 478 -19.82 -17.66 -26.14
N PRO A 479 -19.87 -18.90 -26.68
CA PRO A 479 -21.12 -19.63 -26.87
C PRO A 479 -21.93 -19.73 -25.57
N THR A 480 -23.24 -19.51 -25.65
CA THR A 480 -24.16 -19.61 -24.51
C THR A 480 -24.09 -21.00 -23.87
N GLY A 481 -23.88 -21.07 -22.55
CA GLY A 481 -23.85 -22.31 -21.78
C GLY A 481 -22.47 -22.88 -21.45
N ALA A 482 -21.37 -22.35 -22.03
CA ALA A 482 -20.03 -22.80 -21.68
C ALA A 482 -19.51 -22.10 -20.41
N PRO A 483 -19.06 -22.84 -19.36
CA PRO A 483 -18.38 -22.24 -18.24
C PRO A 483 -17.04 -21.66 -18.71
N ALA A 484 -16.99 -20.35 -18.95
CA ALA A 484 -15.81 -19.69 -19.46
C ALA A 484 -15.06 -19.01 -18.32
N GLY A 485 -13.89 -19.55 -17.98
CA GLY A 485 -12.96 -18.91 -17.06
C GLY A 485 -12.45 -17.58 -17.61
N SER A 486 -12.08 -16.66 -16.71
CA SER A 486 -11.42 -15.40 -17.07
C SER A 486 -10.01 -15.69 -17.58
N CYS A 487 -9.65 -15.19 -18.76
CA CYS A 487 -8.27 -15.32 -19.24
C CYS A 487 -7.28 -14.46 -18.42
N GLY A 488 -7.79 -13.56 -17.56
CA GLY A 488 -6.98 -12.77 -16.62
C GLY A 488 -6.31 -13.60 -15.52
N GLU A 489 -6.73 -14.85 -15.31
CA GLU A 489 -6.15 -15.79 -14.34
C GLU A 489 -5.04 -16.66 -14.96
N VAL A 490 -4.89 -16.62 -16.27
CA VAL A 490 -3.89 -17.41 -16.99
C VAL A 490 -2.60 -16.58 -17.08
N PRO A 491 -1.42 -17.12 -16.73
CA PRO A 491 -0.14 -16.45 -16.94
C PRO A 491 0.26 -16.51 -18.41
N VAL A 492 -0.36 -15.64 -19.21
CA VAL A 492 -0.32 -15.66 -20.70
C VAL A 492 1.09 -15.51 -21.27
N LEU A 493 2.01 -14.95 -20.48
CA LEU A 493 3.41 -14.71 -20.84
C LEU A 493 4.35 -15.84 -20.42
N ARG A 494 3.85 -16.93 -19.82
CA ARG A 494 4.70 -18.02 -19.31
C ARG A 494 5.44 -18.72 -20.44
N GLY A 495 4.72 -19.01 -21.52
CA GLY A 495 5.24 -19.68 -22.72
C GLY A 495 6.15 -18.82 -23.59
N ARG A 496 6.56 -19.37 -24.74
CA ARG A 496 7.33 -18.63 -25.75
C ARG A 496 6.44 -17.58 -26.40
N CYS A 497 6.81 -16.31 -26.29
CA CYS A 497 6.19 -15.21 -27.02
C CYS A 497 6.92 -14.98 -28.36
N ALA A 498 6.33 -14.20 -29.26
CA ALA A 498 7.03 -13.76 -30.47
C ALA A 498 8.26 -12.91 -30.10
N LEU A 499 9.39 -13.10 -30.79
CA LEU A 499 10.62 -12.36 -30.50
C LEU A 499 10.46 -10.85 -30.73
N GLY A 500 9.77 -10.47 -31.81
CA GLY A 500 9.42 -9.08 -32.09
C GLY A 500 8.26 -8.53 -31.24
N ALA A 501 7.92 -9.16 -30.11
CA ALA A 501 6.93 -8.60 -29.20
C ALA A 501 7.40 -7.25 -28.65
N PRO A 502 6.55 -6.21 -28.57
CA PRO A 502 6.95 -4.87 -28.13
C PRO A 502 7.64 -4.84 -26.77
N TRP A 503 7.21 -5.66 -25.81
CA TRP A 503 7.86 -5.76 -24.50
C TRP A 503 9.24 -6.43 -24.54
N ASN A 504 9.49 -7.34 -25.50
CA ASN A 504 10.82 -7.94 -25.70
C ASN A 504 11.78 -6.92 -26.33
N LEU A 505 11.30 -6.14 -27.30
CA LEU A 505 12.06 -5.04 -27.89
C LEU A 505 12.42 -4.00 -26.83
N ALA A 506 11.47 -3.62 -25.98
CA ALA A 506 11.72 -2.72 -24.86
C ALA A 506 12.70 -3.30 -23.84
N TYR A 507 12.61 -4.60 -23.54
CA TYR A 507 13.57 -5.29 -22.68
C TYR A 507 15.00 -5.25 -23.29
N TRP A 508 15.17 -5.55 -24.58
CA TRP A 508 16.49 -5.47 -25.21
C TRP A 508 17.03 -4.04 -25.24
N ALA A 509 16.19 -3.04 -25.48
CA ALA A 509 16.59 -1.63 -25.37
C ALA A 509 17.03 -1.28 -23.94
N THR A 510 16.33 -1.80 -22.93
CA THR A 510 16.69 -1.64 -21.51
C THR A 510 18.04 -2.26 -21.20
N VAL A 511 18.27 -3.48 -21.68
CA VAL A 511 19.54 -4.21 -21.53
C VAL A 511 20.70 -3.48 -22.21
N ALA A 512 20.47 -2.95 -23.42
CA ALA A 512 21.47 -2.16 -24.13
C ALA A 512 21.85 -0.90 -23.34
N ALA A 513 20.91 -0.29 -22.62
CA ALA A 513 21.16 0.84 -21.71
C ALA A 513 21.72 0.42 -20.33
N ALA A 514 21.52 -0.83 -19.92
CA ALA A 514 21.93 -1.34 -18.61
C ALA A 514 23.44 -1.40 -18.44
N ALA A 515 24.18 -1.81 -19.48
CA ALA A 515 25.65 -1.89 -19.43
C ALA A 515 26.31 -0.50 -19.28
N PRO A 516 25.99 0.51 -20.12
CA PRO A 516 26.51 1.86 -19.95
C PRO A 516 26.13 2.51 -18.62
N LEU A 517 24.96 2.16 -18.07
CA LEU A 517 24.55 2.60 -16.73
C LEU A 517 25.35 1.91 -15.64
N ALA A 518 25.52 0.59 -15.71
CA ALA A 518 26.29 -0.23 -14.79
C ALA A 518 27.74 0.28 -14.66
N LEU A 519 28.40 0.53 -15.79
CA LEU A 519 29.77 1.08 -15.82
C LEU A 519 29.85 2.44 -15.13
N ARG A 520 28.90 3.35 -15.41
CA ARG A 520 28.87 4.69 -14.80
C ARG A 520 28.56 4.67 -13.31
N LEU A 521 27.64 3.81 -12.86
CA LEU A 521 27.34 3.63 -11.44
C LEU A 521 28.53 3.02 -10.69
N ALA A 522 29.28 2.13 -11.34
CA ALA A 522 30.46 1.50 -10.78
C ALA A 522 31.73 2.36 -10.88
N GLY A 523 31.69 3.50 -11.59
CA GLY A 523 32.87 4.35 -11.82
C GLY A 523 33.93 3.70 -12.73
N LEU A 524 33.54 2.73 -13.56
CA LEU A 524 34.46 1.97 -14.42
C LEU A 524 34.58 2.60 -15.80
N ALA A 525 35.81 2.66 -16.32
CA ALA A 525 36.07 3.08 -17.69
C ALA A 525 35.69 1.94 -18.67
N PRO A 526 35.02 2.22 -19.81
CA PRO A 526 34.58 1.18 -20.75
C PRO A 526 35.72 0.34 -21.34
N ASP A 527 36.89 0.94 -21.51
CA ASP A 527 38.13 0.37 -22.04
C ASP A 527 38.95 -0.40 -21.01
N SER A 528 38.59 -0.32 -19.73
CA SER A 528 39.21 -1.15 -18.69
C SER A 528 38.87 -2.63 -18.88
N ALA A 529 39.73 -3.52 -18.36
CA ALA A 529 39.47 -4.96 -18.38
C ALA A 529 38.15 -5.33 -17.68
N ALA A 530 37.88 -4.69 -16.53
CA ALA A 530 36.62 -4.83 -15.80
C ALA A 530 35.42 -4.33 -16.63
N GLY A 531 35.57 -3.20 -17.31
CA GLY A 531 34.54 -2.64 -18.19
C GLY A 531 34.21 -3.55 -19.37
N THR A 532 35.25 -4.06 -20.04
CA THR A 532 35.13 -5.02 -21.15
C THR A 532 34.45 -6.31 -20.68
N TRP A 533 34.80 -6.81 -19.49
CA TRP A 533 34.16 -7.99 -18.91
C TRP A 533 32.67 -7.78 -18.65
N VAL A 534 32.27 -6.66 -18.06
CA VAL A 534 30.85 -6.33 -17.82
C VAL A 534 30.09 -6.32 -19.15
N LEU A 535 30.65 -5.74 -20.20
CA LEU A 535 30.03 -5.72 -21.53
C LEU A 535 29.90 -7.14 -22.12
N ALA A 536 30.97 -7.92 -22.07
CA ALA A 536 31.03 -9.28 -22.64
C ALA A 536 30.15 -10.28 -21.90
N ALA A 537 30.10 -10.23 -20.56
CA ALA A 537 29.34 -11.17 -19.74
C ALA A 537 27.83 -10.86 -19.74
N SER A 538 27.45 -9.58 -19.78
CA SER A 538 26.04 -9.20 -19.65
C SER A 538 25.26 -9.30 -20.96
N ALA A 539 25.89 -9.05 -22.11
CA ALA A 539 25.19 -9.02 -23.39
C ALA A 539 24.56 -10.38 -23.81
N PRO A 540 25.25 -11.53 -23.72
CA PRO A 540 24.70 -12.82 -24.14
C PRO A 540 23.57 -13.28 -23.22
N ALA A 541 23.78 -13.25 -21.91
CA ALA A 541 22.80 -13.69 -20.92
C ALA A 541 21.50 -12.88 -21.03
N ALA A 542 21.63 -11.57 -21.21
CA ALA A 542 20.49 -10.69 -21.37
C ALA A 542 19.80 -10.85 -22.74
N ALA A 543 20.53 -11.04 -23.83
CA ALA A 543 19.94 -11.31 -25.15
C ALA A 543 19.14 -12.63 -25.20
N LEU A 544 19.59 -13.65 -24.45
CA LEU A 544 18.98 -14.98 -24.41
C LEU A 544 17.74 -15.07 -23.50
N LEU A 545 17.54 -14.13 -22.57
CA LEU A 545 16.43 -14.21 -21.60
C LEU A 545 15.04 -14.30 -22.25
N PRO A 546 14.70 -13.52 -23.31
CA PRO A 546 13.41 -13.65 -24.00
C PRO A 546 13.25 -14.95 -24.78
N LEU A 547 14.35 -15.58 -25.19
CA LEU A 547 14.37 -16.86 -25.94
C LEU A 547 14.09 -18.06 -25.03
N ALA A 548 14.33 -17.92 -23.72
CA ALA A 548 14.10 -18.99 -22.76
C ALA A 548 12.62 -19.35 -22.58
N GLY A 549 12.30 -20.61 -22.87
CA GLY A 549 10.93 -21.15 -22.75
C GLY A 549 10.53 -21.50 -21.32
N GLY A 550 11.48 -21.93 -20.48
CA GLY A 550 11.22 -22.37 -19.10
C GLY A 550 11.49 -21.29 -18.06
N THR A 551 10.90 -21.44 -16.87
CA THR A 551 11.22 -20.59 -15.70
C THR A 551 12.65 -20.83 -15.23
N THR A 552 13.08 -22.09 -15.09
CA THR A 552 14.44 -22.45 -14.65
C THR A 552 15.51 -21.86 -15.56
N ALA A 553 15.35 -22.00 -16.88
CA ALA A 553 16.28 -21.42 -17.85
C ALA A 553 16.37 -19.89 -17.74
N ARG A 554 15.24 -19.20 -17.50
CA ARG A 554 15.24 -17.74 -17.27
C ARG A 554 15.95 -17.37 -15.98
N THR A 555 15.70 -18.09 -14.89
CA THR A 555 16.37 -17.84 -13.60
C THR A 555 17.88 -18.06 -13.71
N LEU A 556 18.32 -19.11 -14.41
CA LEU A 556 19.75 -19.37 -14.65
C LEU A 556 20.39 -18.29 -15.52
N LEU A 557 19.73 -17.86 -16.60
CA LEU A 557 20.22 -16.77 -17.45
C LEU A 557 20.26 -15.43 -16.71
N LEU A 558 19.26 -15.15 -15.88
CA LEU A 558 19.26 -13.98 -15.00
C LEU A 558 20.44 -14.04 -14.03
N ALA A 559 20.61 -15.16 -13.33
CA ALA A 559 21.73 -15.36 -12.40
C ALA A 559 23.08 -15.21 -13.11
N ALA A 560 23.25 -15.79 -14.30
CA ALA A 560 24.47 -15.64 -15.10
C ALA A 560 24.72 -14.17 -15.48
N GLY A 561 23.69 -13.47 -15.97
CA GLY A 561 23.77 -12.06 -16.36
C GLY A 561 23.98 -11.08 -15.19
N THR A 562 23.76 -11.51 -13.95
CA THR A 562 23.99 -10.67 -12.75
C THR A 562 25.26 -11.05 -12.00
N VAL A 563 25.52 -12.36 -11.82
CA VAL A 563 26.62 -12.87 -10.99
C VAL A 563 27.94 -12.81 -11.75
N LEU A 564 27.97 -13.17 -13.04
CA LEU A 564 29.23 -13.16 -13.79
C LEU A 564 29.85 -11.77 -13.93
N PRO A 565 29.09 -10.69 -14.25
CA PRO A 565 29.65 -9.34 -14.26
C PRO A 565 30.14 -8.90 -12.88
N ALA A 566 29.34 -9.10 -11.83
CA ALA A 566 29.72 -8.74 -10.46
C ALA A 566 30.97 -9.51 -10.00
N PHE A 567 31.06 -10.81 -10.30
CA PHE A 567 32.20 -11.64 -9.93
C PHE A 567 33.49 -11.15 -10.59
N GLY A 568 33.48 -10.89 -11.90
CA GLY A 568 34.68 -10.39 -12.59
C GLY A 568 35.12 -9.00 -12.10
N VAL A 569 34.17 -8.15 -11.73
CA VAL A 569 34.47 -6.83 -11.12
C VAL A 569 34.97 -7.00 -9.69
N ALA A 570 34.39 -7.88 -8.88
CA ALA A 570 34.85 -8.14 -7.51
C ALA A 570 36.28 -8.70 -7.45
N LEU A 571 36.71 -9.43 -8.48
CA LEU A 571 38.08 -9.91 -8.60
C LEU A 571 39.09 -8.82 -9.02
N SER A 572 38.62 -7.71 -9.59
CA SER A 572 39.48 -6.68 -10.20
C SER A 572 39.31 -5.27 -9.63
N ALA A 573 38.30 -5.04 -8.81
CA ALA A 573 37.89 -3.73 -8.32
C ALA A 573 37.19 -3.81 -6.94
N ASP A 574 36.72 -2.66 -6.46
CA ASP A 574 35.98 -2.50 -5.20
C ASP A 574 34.67 -3.36 -5.17
N PRO A 575 34.38 -4.11 -4.08
CA PRO A 575 33.10 -4.77 -3.86
C PRO A 575 31.87 -3.91 -4.12
N LYS A 576 31.97 -2.59 -3.86
CA LYS A 576 30.91 -1.62 -4.17
C LYS A 576 30.67 -1.51 -5.68
N ALA A 577 31.73 -1.46 -6.49
CA ALA A 577 31.63 -1.44 -7.95
C ALA A 577 30.96 -2.73 -8.46
N ALA A 578 31.29 -3.89 -7.89
CA ALA A 578 30.66 -5.16 -8.24
C ALA A 578 29.13 -5.14 -8.03
N LEU A 579 28.66 -4.58 -6.91
CA LEU A 579 27.21 -4.42 -6.65
C LEU A 579 26.54 -3.54 -7.71
N PHE A 580 27.12 -2.38 -8.03
CA PHE A 580 26.54 -1.45 -9.00
C PHE A 580 26.55 -1.96 -10.44
N THR A 581 27.49 -2.86 -10.79
CA THR A 581 27.47 -3.50 -12.11
C THR A 581 26.36 -4.54 -12.26
N ALA A 582 26.02 -5.28 -11.21
CA ALA A 582 24.93 -6.26 -11.26
C ALA A 582 23.53 -5.63 -11.20
N LEU A 583 23.38 -4.50 -10.49
CA LEU A 583 22.07 -3.95 -10.13
C LEU A 583 21.14 -3.68 -11.33
N PRO A 584 21.56 -3.01 -12.42
CA PRO A 584 20.67 -2.78 -13.57
C PRO A 584 20.15 -4.07 -14.19
N PHE A 585 21.01 -5.07 -14.39
CA PHE A 585 20.62 -6.36 -14.97
C PHE A 585 19.69 -7.16 -14.06
N ALA A 586 19.96 -7.15 -12.75
CA ALA A 586 19.13 -7.83 -11.77
C ALA A 586 17.71 -7.25 -11.74
N VAL A 587 17.59 -5.92 -11.78
CA VAL A 587 16.30 -5.24 -11.78
C VAL A 587 15.54 -5.51 -13.07
N CYS A 588 16.12 -5.28 -14.25
CA CYS A 588 15.39 -5.44 -15.51
C CYS A 588 15.05 -6.91 -15.79
N GLY A 589 16.00 -7.82 -15.61
CA GLY A 589 15.82 -9.25 -15.86
C GLY A 589 14.93 -9.92 -14.81
N GLY A 590 15.02 -9.48 -13.54
CA GLY A 590 14.14 -9.94 -12.47
C GLY A 590 12.68 -9.54 -12.70
N LEU A 591 12.43 -8.27 -13.02
CA LEU A 591 11.08 -7.79 -13.36
C LEU A 591 10.53 -8.52 -14.59
N TYR A 592 11.31 -8.62 -15.66
CA TYR A 592 10.90 -9.34 -16.87
C TYR A 592 10.53 -10.80 -16.57
N THR A 593 11.37 -11.50 -15.81
CA THR A 593 11.17 -12.91 -15.45
C THR A 593 9.97 -13.11 -14.54
N SER A 594 9.73 -12.17 -13.61
CA SER A 594 8.59 -12.17 -12.68
C SER A 594 7.27 -11.95 -13.41
N PHE A 595 7.16 -10.89 -14.22
CA PHE A 595 5.95 -10.58 -14.99
C PHE A 595 5.57 -11.69 -15.97
N ARG A 596 6.55 -12.35 -16.59
CA ARG A 596 6.31 -13.51 -17.44
C ARG A 596 5.63 -14.68 -16.71
N GLN A 597 5.70 -14.74 -15.39
CA GLN A 597 5.13 -15.84 -14.59
C GLN A 597 3.79 -15.50 -13.97
N GLN A 598 3.41 -14.22 -13.96
CA GLN A 598 2.21 -13.72 -13.32
C GLN A 598 1.02 -13.73 -14.30
N SER A 599 -0.16 -13.98 -13.75
CA SER A 599 -1.43 -13.59 -14.37
C SER A 599 -1.77 -12.14 -14.03
N TYR A 600 -2.78 -11.56 -14.70
CA TYR A 600 -3.25 -10.21 -14.34
C TYR A 600 -3.84 -10.18 -12.93
N ARG A 601 -4.48 -11.28 -12.53
CA ARG A 601 -5.03 -11.44 -11.18
C ARG A 601 -3.93 -11.45 -10.11
N ASP A 602 -2.84 -12.19 -10.33
CA ASP A 602 -1.68 -12.19 -9.42
C ASP A 602 -1.08 -10.79 -9.26
N LEU A 603 -0.99 -10.04 -10.37
CA LEU A 603 -0.48 -8.66 -10.35
C LEU A 603 -1.35 -7.75 -9.47
N LYS A 604 -2.68 -7.91 -9.50
CA LYS A 604 -3.61 -7.14 -8.67
C LYS A 604 -3.62 -7.57 -7.20
N HIS A 605 -3.27 -8.83 -6.92
CA HIS A 605 -3.21 -9.37 -5.56
C HIS A 605 -1.80 -9.40 -4.96
N PHE A 606 -0.79 -8.91 -5.68
CA PHE A 606 0.61 -8.92 -5.24
C PHE A 606 0.82 -8.40 -3.81
N LEU A 607 0.22 -7.28 -3.41
CA LEU A 607 0.38 -6.75 -2.05
C LEU A 607 -0.29 -7.63 -0.98
N PRO A 608 -1.58 -8.00 -1.12
CA PRO A 608 -2.20 -8.99 -0.24
C PRO A 608 -1.38 -10.27 -0.10
N ASP A 609 -0.85 -10.79 -1.22
CA ASP A 609 -0.10 -12.03 -1.27
C ASP A 609 1.27 -11.87 -0.61
N LEU A 610 1.96 -10.74 -0.84
CA LEU A 610 3.22 -10.42 -0.17
C LEU A 610 3.03 -10.24 1.34
N ALA A 611 1.95 -9.56 1.76
CA ALA A 611 1.63 -9.39 3.17
C ALA A 611 1.25 -10.74 3.83
N ALA A 612 0.56 -11.62 3.10
CA ALA A 612 0.27 -12.97 3.55
C ALA A 612 1.55 -13.80 3.67
N ALA A 613 2.44 -13.74 2.67
CA ALA A 613 3.73 -14.42 2.68
C ALA A 613 4.65 -13.92 3.80
N ALA A 614 4.75 -12.61 4.01
CA ALA A 614 5.50 -12.01 5.11
C ALA A 614 4.95 -12.43 6.47
N ARG A 615 3.62 -12.48 6.62
CA ARG A 615 2.97 -13.00 7.83
C ARG A 615 3.28 -14.48 8.04
N GLN A 616 3.23 -15.31 7.00
CA GLN A 616 3.59 -16.73 7.09
C GLN A 616 5.06 -16.91 7.45
N ALA A 617 5.96 -16.10 6.89
CA ALA A 617 7.38 -16.12 7.24
C ALA A 617 7.60 -15.71 8.71
N ALA A 618 6.94 -14.66 9.17
CA ALA A 618 6.97 -14.23 10.57
C ALA A 618 6.43 -15.31 11.51
N VAL A 619 5.32 -15.97 11.16
CA VAL A 619 4.77 -17.11 11.92
C VAL A 619 5.76 -18.28 11.95
N ARG A 620 6.44 -18.60 10.84
CA ARG A 620 7.47 -19.64 10.82
C ARG A 620 8.67 -19.28 11.69
N ALA A 621 9.15 -18.03 11.62
CA ALA A 621 10.24 -17.55 12.46
C ALA A 621 9.86 -17.58 13.95
N PHE A 622 8.64 -17.15 14.29
CA PHE A 622 8.11 -17.20 15.64
C PHE A 622 7.95 -18.64 16.14
N ARG A 623 7.47 -19.57 15.30
CA ARG A 623 7.41 -21.00 15.63
C ARG A 623 8.78 -21.59 15.94
N VAL A 624 9.81 -21.19 15.19
CA VAL A 624 11.20 -21.61 15.46
C VAL A 624 11.69 -21.03 16.79
N LEU A 625 11.37 -19.78 17.07
CA LEU A 625 11.82 -19.06 18.27
C LEU A 625 11.15 -19.54 19.56
N VAL A 626 9.86 -19.88 19.51
CA VAL A 626 9.06 -20.33 20.66
C VAL A 626 9.17 -21.84 20.90
N GLY A 627 9.70 -22.60 19.93
CA GLY A 627 9.82 -24.04 20.01
C GLY A 627 8.51 -24.78 19.73
N ARG A 628 8.61 -26.04 19.28
CA ARG A 628 7.44 -26.82 18.83
C ARG A 628 6.42 -27.08 19.93
N ALA A 629 6.87 -27.45 21.13
CA ALA A 629 5.96 -27.80 22.24
C ALA A 629 5.07 -26.62 22.64
N THR A 630 5.67 -25.44 22.84
CA THR A 630 4.92 -24.22 23.20
C THR A 630 4.07 -23.70 22.04
N TRP A 631 4.53 -23.86 20.79
CA TRP A 631 3.70 -23.52 19.62
C TRP A 631 2.46 -24.41 19.50
N ASP A 632 2.60 -25.72 19.72
CA ASP A 632 1.50 -26.68 19.63
C ASP A 632 0.51 -26.52 20.81
N ASP A 633 0.93 -25.90 21.91
CA ASP A 633 0.06 -25.51 23.03
C ASP A 633 -0.71 -24.19 22.72
N LEU A 634 -0.04 -23.20 22.12
CA LEU A 634 -0.64 -21.93 21.70
C LEU A 634 -1.61 -22.03 20.51
N THR A 635 -1.62 -23.15 19.78
CA THR A 635 -2.42 -23.34 18.55
C THR A 635 -3.53 -24.38 18.68
N ARG A 636 -3.69 -24.99 19.85
CA ARG A 636 -4.91 -25.70 20.24
C ARG A 636 -5.96 -24.69 20.70
#